data_AF-A0A0A0LPT2-F1
#
_entry.id   AF-A0A0A0LPT2-F1
#
_cell.length_a   1.000
_cell.length_b   1.000
_cell.length_c   1.000
_cell.angle_alpha   90.00
_cell.angle_beta   90.00
_cell.angle_gamma   90.00
#
_symmetry.space_group_name_H-M   'P 1'
#
loop_
_entity.id
_entity.type
_entity.pdbx_description
1 polymer ?
#
loop_
_entity_poly.entity_id
_entity_poly.type
_entity_poly.pdbx_seq_one_letter_code
_entity_poly.pdbx_strand_id
1 'polypeptide(L)'
;MGVSLLKVLLRHISSFLQLSSSDYINLQPTLKYYHKIEGALKLLRPILDAVVDSDIASDEELTQAFEELDHSVDELRVLFENWQPLSSKVYFVLQSETLISKIGKFSLDIFQLLQSSNENLPEELSSKSLEHCVQKIKNIGKEEISSVIKDAIRNQVDGIAPSSDVLVKLADSLSLRSNQAILIEAVALEKLKESAEQAENTGEAEDIDQMIGLVTRMHERLIMIKQSQSSSPVSIPPDFCCPLSLELMTDPVIVASGQTYERVFIKNWIDQGLNVCPKTRQTLVHTNLIPNYTVKALIANWCDTNNVKLSDPSKSVNLNQISPLLVGSFEPDTHREPLFPHSPGYQPMSPQSTRSAGSGKNSNSLGGTHRDGSSSLLPHSLSEDSLSNDAGDEGAIEVDRLLLSSSEDQMAKLEENGCDPVAKPSMSPSRTNVLNSCGEDEPSHSHNRSSSTSSGVSNANHSRGTSGEANEATHLSTNLTGYGSDAAGESKSEPLAAATPTTNHREPEREHPPRLADHPRPRGNTMWLRPSERFASRIITSSANETRPDLSAIEAQVQKVVEELKSSSLDTLRGATAELRLLAKHNMDNRIVIAQCGAIDYLVGLLLSEDSKIQENAVTALLNLSINDNNKSAIAQANAIEPLIHVLKTGSPEAKENSAATLFSLSVIEENKVKIGRSGAIGPLVELLGNGTPRGKKDAATALFNLSIFHENKARIVQAGAVRHLVELMDPAAGMVDKAVAVLANLATIPEGRSAIGQEGGIPVLVEVVELGSARGKENAAAALLQLCTTSNRHCSMVLQEGAVPPLVALSQSGTARAKEKAQALLSHFRSQRHGNSGRG
;
A
#
# COMPACT_ATOMS: atom_id res chain seq x y z
N MET A 1 43.95 32.90 -12.01
CA MET A 1 42.86 31.93 -12.21
C MET A 1 41.58 32.31 -11.45
N GLY A 2 41.66 33.16 -10.40
CA GLY A 2 40.49 33.59 -9.62
C GLY A 2 39.29 34.15 -10.41
N VAL A 3 39.49 34.93 -11.48
CA VAL A 3 38.37 35.50 -12.28
C VAL A 3 37.45 34.43 -12.89
N SER A 4 37.96 33.24 -13.25
CA SER A 4 37.11 32.13 -13.70
C SER A 4 36.39 31.43 -12.56
N LEU A 5 37.04 31.28 -11.40
CA LEU A 5 36.48 30.68 -10.18
C LEU A 5 35.35 31.53 -9.59
N LEU A 6 35.54 32.84 -9.48
CA LEU A 6 34.54 33.77 -8.94
C LEU A 6 33.26 33.79 -9.81
N LYS A 7 33.40 33.52 -11.11
CA LYS A 7 32.28 33.31 -12.06
C LYS A 7 31.64 31.91 -12.01
N VAL A 8 32.25 30.95 -11.33
CA VAL A 8 31.61 29.69 -10.91
C VAL A 8 30.81 29.94 -9.63
N LEU A 9 31.41 30.52 -8.60
CA LEU A 9 30.74 30.90 -7.34
C LEU A 9 29.46 31.73 -7.55
N LEU A 10 29.53 32.80 -8.35
CA LEU A 10 28.35 33.63 -8.67
C LEU A 10 27.26 32.87 -9.43
N ARG A 11 27.62 31.83 -10.19
CA ARG A 11 26.66 30.93 -10.87
C ARG A 11 26.01 29.99 -9.88
N HIS A 12 26.77 29.37 -8.97
CA HIS A 12 26.25 28.48 -7.94
C HIS A 12 25.35 29.23 -6.94
N ILE A 13 25.73 30.45 -6.54
CA ILE A 13 24.87 31.38 -5.79
C ILE A 13 23.57 31.68 -6.56
N SER A 14 23.67 31.99 -7.86
CA SER A 14 22.48 32.28 -8.69
C SER A 14 21.55 31.07 -8.80
N SER A 15 22.11 29.87 -8.96
CA SER A 15 21.37 28.60 -9.01
C SER A 15 20.67 28.31 -7.68
N PHE A 16 21.36 28.49 -6.54
CA PHE A 16 20.76 28.34 -5.21
C PHE A 16 19.56 29.27 -5.02
N LEU A 17 19.69 30.54 -5.39
CA LEU A 17 18.61 31.53 -5.26
C LEU A 17 17.40 31.24 -6.16
N GLN A 18 17.58 30.48 -7.24
CA GLN A 18 16.50 30.02 -8.12
C GLN A 18 15.73 28.82 -7.55
N LEU A 19 16.27 28.09 -6.56
CA LEU A 19 15.57 26.95 -5.94
C LEU A 19 14.28 27.36 -5.21
N SER A 20 14.08 28.66 -4.92
CA SER A 20 12.84 29.24 -4.36
C SER A 20 11.55 28.88 -5.12
N SER A 21 11.62 28.39 -6.36
CA SER A 21 10.47 27.87 -7.12
C SER A 21 10.14 26.38 -6.88
N SER A 22 10.91 25.66 -6.05
CA SER A 22 10.72 24.23 -5.77
C SER A 22 9.65 24.01 -4.70
N ASP A 23 8.60 23.24 -5.03
CA ASP A 23 7.48 22.93 -4.13
C ASP A 23 7.94 22.41 -2.76
N TYR A 24 9.01 21.58 -2.75
CA TYR A 24 9.52 20.91 -1.55
C TYR A 24 10.20 21.83 -0.53
N ILE A 25 10.67 23.02 -0.93
CA ILE A 25 11.35 23.96 -0.03
C ILE A 25 10.38 24.61 0.95
N ASN A 26 9.08 24.61 0.66
CA ASN A 26 8.03 25.18 1.53
C ASN A 26 7.78 24.40 2.84
N LEU A 27 8.43 23.25 3.04
CA LEU A 27 8.28 22.41 4.23
C LEU A 27 9.27 22.80 5.35
N GLN A 28 8.89 22.59 6.61
CA GLN A 28 9.78 22.77 7.77
C GLN A 28 10.55 21.48 8.11
N PRO A 29 11.87 21.56 8.36
CA PRO A 29 12.67 22.76 8.61
C PRO A 29 13.26 23.46 7.36
N THR A 30 13.19 22.85 6.18
CA THR A 30 13.86 23.31 4.94
C THR A 30 13.65 24.79 4.62
N LEU A 31 12.43 25.29 4.70
CA LEU A 31 12.07 26.70 4.43
C LEU A 31 12.84 27.69 5.33
N LYS A 32 13.01 27.36 6.61
CA LYS A 32 13.70 28.19 7.60
C LYS A 32 15.18 28.32 7.24
N TYR A 33 15.83 27.22 6.86
CA TYR A 33 17.22 27.24 6.45
C TYR A 33 17.40 27.88 5.08
N TYR A 34 16.47 27.68 4.13
CA TYR A 34 16.50 28.34 2.83
C TYR A 34 16.56 29.87 2.97
N HIS A 35 15.60 30.50 3.65
CA HIS A 35 15.57 31.96 3.82
C HIS A 35 16.79 32.50 4.57
N LYS A 36 17.35 31.72 5.50
CA LYS A 36 18.58 32.05 6.25
C LYS A 36 19.82 32.07 5.34
N ILE A 37 19.94 31.10 4.43
CA ILE A 37 21.02 31.01 3.43
C ILE A 37 20.82 32.08 2.34
N GLU A 38 19.61 32.20 1.83
CA GLU A 38 19.19 33.23 0.87
C GLU A 38 19.55 34.64 1.37
N GLY A 39 19.29 34.92 2.65
CA GLY A 39 19.68 36.17 3.31
C GLY A 39 21.19 36.38 3.40
N ALA A 40 22.00 35.31 3.56
CA ALA A 40 23.46 35.40 3.52
C ALA A 40 23.97 35.66 2.09
N LEU A 41 23.53 34.85 1.12
CA LEU A 41 24.02 34.91 -0.26
C LEU A 41 23.61 36.21 -0.97
N LYS A 42 22.44 36.79 -0.66
CA LYS A 42 22.04 38.13 -1.15
C LYS A 42 22.89 39.27 -0.60
N LEU A 43 23.57 39.09 0.55
CA LEU A 43 24.51 40.08 1.10
C LEU A 43 25.93 39.90 0.54
N LEU A 44 26.33 38.65 0.25
CA LEU A 44 27.63 38.32 -0.33
C LEU A 44 27.72 38.69 -1.81
N ARG A 45 26.67 38.38 -2.58
CA ARG A 45 26.66 38.51 -4.03
C ARG A 45 27.16 39.88 -4.55
N PRO A 46 26.65 41.05 -4.10
CA PRO A 46 27.12 42.33 -4.63
C PRO A 46 28.60 42.60 -4.37
N ILE A 47 29.16 42.02 -3.30
CA ILE A 47 30.57 42.18 -2.95
C ILE A 47 31.44 41.27 -3.83
N LEU A 48 30.96 40.06 -4.12
CA LEU A 48 31.61 39.13 -5.07
C LEU A 48 31.55 39.67 -6.52
N ASP A 49 30.38 40.19 -6.94
CA ASP A 49 30.20 40.86 -8.24
C ASP A 49 31.19 42.05 -8.37
N ALA A 50 31.31 42.91 -7.35
CA ALA A 50 32.25 44.05 -7.34
C ALA A 50 33.74 43.65 -7.34
N VAL A 51 34.10 42.44 -6.88
CA VAL A 51 35.48 41.92 -6.94
C VAL A 51 35.80 41.31 -8.31
N VAL A 52 34.82 40.78 -9.05
CA VAL A 52 35.02 40.27 -10.44
C VAL A 52 35.58 41.34 -11.37
N ASP A 53 35.12 42.58 -11.21
CA ASP A 53 35.50 43.71 -12.06
C ASP A 53 36.78 44.44 -11.55
N SER A 54 37.56 43.79 -10.67
CA SER A 54 38.79 44.32 -10.08
C SER A 54 39.99 43.37 -10.26
N ASP A 55 41.20 43.91 -10.40
CA ASP A 55 42.45 43.12 -10.50
C ASP A 55 42.83 42.37 -9.19
N ILE A 56 42.05 42.55 -8.11
CA ILE A 56 42.23 41.93 -6.80
C ILE A 56 42.11 40.39 -6.85
N ALA A 57 41.44 39.84 -7.88
CA ALA A 57 41.27 38.39 -8.11
C ALA A 57 42.55 37.64 -8.58
N SER A 58 43.72 38.14 -8.16
CA SER A 58 45.06 37.58 -8.39
C SER A 58 45.81 37.21 -7.11
N ASP A 59 45.28 37.56 -5.93
CA ASP A 59 45.78 37.14 -4.62
C ASP A 59 45.54 35.64 -4.36
N GLU A 60 46.54 34.93 -3.83
CA GLU A 60 46.54 33.48 -3.65
C GLU A 60 45.71 33.04 -2.42
N GLU A 61 45.79 33.77 -1.30
CA GLU A 61 45.00 33.50 -0.09
C GLU A 61 43.51 33.80 -0.36
N LEU A 62 43.23 34.89 -1.07
CA LEU A 62 41.86 35.26 -1.48
C LEU A 62 41.28 34.25 -2.50
N THR A 63 42.10 33.74 -3.43
CA THR A 63 41.67 32.71 -4.38
C THR A 63 41.29 31.42 -3.65
N GLN A 64 42.10 30.95 -2.69
CA GLN A 64 41.77 29.78 -1.87
C GLN A 64 40.47 30.00 -1.08
N ALA A 65 40.27 31.19 -0.51
CA ALA A 65 39.05 31.50 0.24
C ALA A 65 37.79 31.52 -0.64
N PHE A 66 37.90 31.91 -1.93
CA PHE A 66 36.82 31.76 -2.91
C PHE A 66 36.57 30.31 -3.30
N GLU A 67 37.60 29.47 -3.37
CA GLU A 67 37.52 28.04 -3.71
C GLU A 67 36.76 27.26 -2.63
N GLU A 68 37.12 27.48 -1.37
CA GLU A 68 36.44 26.91 -0.20
C GLU A 68 34.98 27.40 -0.04
N LEU A 69 34.72 28.68 -0.38
CA LEU A 69 33.37 29.24 -0.39
C LEU A 69 32.52 28.67 -1.53
N ASP A 70 33.06 28.52 -2.73
CA ASP A 70 32.36 27.91 -3.87
C ASP A 70 31.99 26.46 -3.57
N HIS A 71 32.95 25.66 -3.10
CA HIS A 71 32.69 24.28 -2.69
C HIS A 71 31.60 24.19 -1.61
N SER A 72 31.65 25.06 -0.59
CA SER A 72 30.65 25.09 0.48
C SER A 72 29.25 25.53 0.00
N VAL A 73 29.16 26.38 -1.02
CA VAL A 73 27.88 26.80 -1.65
C VAL A 73 27.36 25.73 -2.62
N ASP A 74 28.23 25.02 -3.32
CA ASP A 74 27.88 23.91 -4.20
C ASP A 74 27.34 22.71 -3.40
N GLU A 75 28.05 22.27 -2.35
CA GLU A 75 27.58 21.26 -1.39
C GLU A 75 26.19 21.60 -0.85
N LEU A 76 25.98 22.87 -0.47
CA LEU A 76 24.72 23.35 0.09
C LEU A 76 23.60 23.44 -0.94
N ARG A 77 23.92 23.75 -2.21
CA ARG A 77 22.94 23.67 -3.31
C ARG A 77 22.53 22.23 -3.56
N VAL A 78 23.49 21.31 -3.67
CA VAL A 78 23.25 19.88 -3.88
C VAL A 78 22.44 19.27 -2.72
N LEU A 79 22.65 19.71 -1.47
CA LEU A 79 21.85 19.30 -0.30
C LEU A 79 20.37 19.72 -0.42
N PHE A 80 20.09 20.89 -1.00
CA PHE A 80 18.71 21.37 -1.21
C PHE A 80 18.08 20.81 -2.50
N GLU A 81 18.86 20.60 -3.56
CA GLU A 81 18.42 19.97 -4.81
C GLU A 81 18.02 18.50 -4.59
N ASN A 82 18.75 17.78 -3.74
CA ASN A 82 18.44 16.39 -3.35
C ASN A 82 17.43 16.27 -2.18
N TRP A 83 16.92 17.39 -1.64
CA TRP A 83 15.94 17.33 -0.55
C TRP A 83 14.60 16.75 -1.03
N GLN A 84 14.03 15.83 -0.24
CA GLN A 84 12.75 15.17 -0.51
C GLN A 84 11.91 15.13 0.78
N PRO A 85 10.57 15.07 0.71
CA PRO A 85 9.70 15.05 1.90
C PRO A 85 9.93 13.88 2.88
N LEU A 86 10.61 12.82 2.44
CA LEU A 86 10.94 11.61 3.21
C LEU A 86 12.44 11.51 3.56
N SER A 87 13.22 12.59 3.38
CA SER A 87 14.63 12.68 3.80
C SER A 87 14.76 13.04 5.29
N SER A 88 15.86 12.66 5.93
CA SER A 88 16.09 12.91 7.36
C SER A 88 16.26 14.40 7.64
N LYS A 89 15.42 14.93 8.54
CA LYS A 89 15.49 16.30 9.04
C LYS A 89 16.64 16.50 10.02
N VAL A 90 16.97 15.49 10.84
CA VAL A 90 18.11 15.53 11.77
C VAL A 90 19.41 15.69 10.98
N TYR A 91 19.64 14.81 10.01
CA TYR A 91 20.82 14.86 9.14
C TYR A 91 20.88 16.16 8.34
N PHE A 92 19.78 16.55 7.70
CA PHE A 92 19.70 17.81 6.93
C PHE A 92 20.02 19.05 7.77
N VAL A 93 19.54 19.15 9.02
CA VAL A 93 19.85 20.29 9.90
C VAL A 93 21.32 20.28 10.34
N LEU A 94 21.88 19.12 10.66
CA LEU A 94 23.29 19.00 11.02
C LEU A 94 24.22 19.41 9.87
N GLN A 95 23.94 18.97 8.64
CA GLN A 95 24.71 19.37 7.47
C GLN A 95 24.46 20.85 7.11
N SER A 96 23.21 21.31 7.10
CA SER A 96 22.88 22.72 6.80
C SER A 96 23.56 23.70 7.76
N GLU A 97 23.53 23.45 9.08
CA GLU A 97 24.20 24.36 10.04
C GLU A 97 25.72 24.27 9.95
N THR A 98 26.28 23.11 9.60
CA THR A 98 27.73 22.96 9.37
C THR A 98 28.17 23.74 8.12
N LEU A 99 27.44 23.62 7.00
CA LEU A 99 27.69 24.35 5.76
C LEU A 99 27.47 25.86 5.90
N ILE A 100 26.41 26.28 6.60
CA ILE A 100 26.20 27.70 6.95
C ILE A 100 27.35 28.25 7.79
N SER A 101 27.94 27.43 8.68
CA SER A 101 29.12 27.81 9.45
C SER A 101 30.38 27.91 8.58
N LYS A 102 30.63 26.95 7.67
CA LYS A 102 31.70 27.03 6.64
C LYS A 102 31.58 28.34 5.84
N ILE A 103 30.43 28.56 5.19
CA ILE A 103 30.14 29.75 4.38
C ILE A 103 30.34 31.02 5.20
N GLY A 104 29.81 31.06 6.43
CA GLY A 104 29.95 32.21 7.33
C GLY A 104 31.40 32.50 7.71
N LYS A 105 32.23 31.47 7.93
CA LYS A 105 33.67 31.61 8.18
C LYS A 105 34.40 32.13 6.94
N PHE A 106 34.32 31.44 5.80
CA PHE A 106 35.04 31.83 4.58
C PHE A 106 34.63 33.23 4.08
N SER A 107 33.35 33.60 4.25
CA SER A 107 32.89 34.98 4.01
C SER A 107 33.61 36.02 4.87
N LEU A 108 33.83 35.72 6.16
CA LEU A 108 34.53 36.61 7.08
C LEU A 108 36.03 36.66 6.79
N ASP A 109 36.62 35.54 6.41
CA ASP A 109 38.02 35.45 5.97
C ASP A 109 38.23 36.33 4.72
N ILE A 110 37.34 36.23 3.72
CA ILE A 110 37.30 37.09 2.51
C ILE A 110 37.17 38.58 2.89
N PHE A 111 36.24 38.95 3.78
CA PHE A 111 36.10 40.35 4.19
C PHE A 111 37.33 40.88 4.94
N GLN A 112 38.00 40.04 5.72
CA GLN A 112 39.23 40.43 6.42
C GLN A 112 40.38 40.64 5.42
N LEU A 113 40.54 39.74 4.45
CA LEU A 113 41.53 39.87 3.37
C LEU A 113 41.30 41.16 2.56
N LEU A 114 40.06 41.40 2.10
CA LEU A 114 39.68 42.62 1.38
C LEU A 114 39.90 43.91 2.22
N GLN A 115 39.77 43.85 3.55
CA GLN A 115 40.11 44.97 4.44
C GLN A 115 41.63 45.18 4.59
N SER A 116 42.45 44.13 4.50
CA SER A 116 43.92 44.27 4.56
C SER A 116 44.56 44.70 3.24
N SER A 117 44.01 44.30 2.09
CA SER A 117 44.65 44.57 0.78
C SER A 117 44.57 46.05 0.35
N ASN A 118 43.56 46.79 0.83
CA ASN A 118 43.49 48.26 1.00
C ASN A 118 43.79 49.21 -0.20
N GLU A 119 44.19 48.70 -1.37
CA GLU A 119 44.30 49.48 -2.61
C GLU A 119 43.15 49.12 -3.57
N ASN A 120 42.37 50.14 -3.98
CA ASN A 120 41.36 50.09 -5.04
C ASN A 120 40.13 49.18 -4.85
N LEU A 121 39.54 49.13 -3.65
CA LEU A 121 38.12 48.72 -3.52
C LEU A 121 37.19 49.80 -4.10
N PRO A 122 36.15 49.46 -4.89
CA PRO A 122 35.14 50.41 -5.37
C PRO A 122 34.38 51.14 -4.25
N GLU A 123 33.91 52.37 -4.50
CA GLU A 123 33.18 53.20 -3.50
C GLU A 123 31.93 52.51 -2.92
N GLU A 124 31.31 51.61 -3.69
CA GLU A 124 30.15 50.81 -3.29
C GLU A 124 30.46 49.86 -2.11
N LEU A 125 31.73 49.51 -1.90
CA LEU A 125 32.24 48.68 -0.80
C LEU A 125 32.69 49.50 0.43
N SER A 126 32.07 50.66 0.67
CA SER A 126 32.36 51.50 1.84
C SER A 126 32.38 50.71 3.15
N SER A 127 33.30 51.02 4.09
CA SER A 127 33.56 50.16 5.26
C SER A 127 32.30 49.86 6.07
N LYS A 128 31.38 50.83 6.20
CA LYS A 128 30.10 50.68 6.89
C LYS A 128 29.19 49.61 6.25
N SER A 129 29.20 49.49 4.93
CA SER A 129 28.46 48.43 4.21
C SER A 129 29.08 47.06 4.50
N LEU A 130 30.41 46.97 4.50
CA LEU A 130 31.15 45.74 4.79
C LEU A 130 30.99 45.32 6.26
N GLU A 131 31.12 46.26 7.21
CA GLU A 131 30.89 46.08 8.65
C GLU A 131 29.47 45.57 8.95
N HIS A 132 28.45 46.15 8.30
CA HIS A 132 27.07 45.69 8.39
C HIS A 132 26.87 44.28 7.80
N CYS A 133 27.56 43.95 6.69
CA CYS A 133 27.55 42.60 6.10
C CYS A 133 28.20 41.57 7.04
N VAL A 134 29.42 41.87 7.51
CA VAL A 134 30.18 41.13 8.54
C VAL A 134 29.32 40.89 9.79
N GLN A 135 28.61 41.90 10.29
CA GLN A 135 27.79 41.78 11.49
C GLN A 135 26.52 40.94 11.26
N LYS A 136 25.92 40.97 10.06
CA LYS A 136 24.82 40.06 9.71
C LYS A 136 25.30 38.63 9.58
N ILE A 137 26.40 38.38 8.87
CA ILE A 137 26.96 37.03 8.68
C ILE A 137 27.43 36.41 10.01
N LYS A 138 28.06 37.20 10.90
CA LYS A 138 28.35 36.79 12.30
C LYS A 138 27.11 36.43 13.13
N ASN A 139 25.91 36.83 12.72
CA ASN A 139 24.65 36.47 13.38
C ASN A 139 23.94 35.27 12.73
N ILE A 140 24.26 34.92 11.48
CA ILE A 140 23.65 33.81 10.75
C ILE A 140 24.12 32.44 11.31
N GLY A 141 25.37 32.31 11.73
CA GLY A 141 25.92 31.06 12.30
C GLY A 141 25.48 30.71 13.74
N LYS A 142 24.57 31.47 14.37
CA LYS A 142 24.29 31.39 15.83
C LYS A 142 23.09 30.53 16.25
N GLU A 143 22.67 29.55 15.45
CA GLU A 143 21.53 28.72 15.83
C GLU A 143 21.91 27.51 16.68
N GLU A 144 21.00 27.14 17.59
CA GLU A 144 21.27 26.17 18.67
C GLU A 144 20.86 24.73 18.32
N ILE A 145 20.31 24.46 17.12
CA ILE A 145 19.65 23.16 16.90
C ILE A 145 20.70 22.06 16.70
N SER A 146 21.75 22.29 15.90
CA SER A 146 22.86 21.35 15.78
C SER A 146 23.64 21.18 17.09
N SER A 147 23.76 22.20 17.94
CA SER A 147 24.38 22.05 19.27
C SER A 147 23.49 21.23 20.20
N VAL A 148 22.18 21.50 20.28
CA VAL A 148 21.25 20.70 21.10
C VAL A 148 21.17 19.23 20.61
N ILE A 149 21.23 18.97 19.30
CA ILE A 149 21.35 17.60 18.75
C ILE A 149 22.68 16.96 19.19
N LYS A 150 23.81 17.63 18.96
CA LYS A 150 25.15 17.11 19.32
C LYS A 150 25.31 16.92 20.82
N ASP A 151 24.68 17.75 21.64
CA ASP A 151 24.69 17.64 23.11
C ASP A 151 23.80 16.48 23.57
N ALA A 152 22.62 16.29 22.98
CA ALA A 152 21.77 15.12 23.25
C ALA A 152 22.47 13.80 22.85
N ILE A 153 23.22 13.80 21.74
CA ILE A 153 24.03 12.66 21.28
C ILE A 153 25.23 12.40 22.21
N ARG A 154 26.00 13.40 22.63
CA ARG A 154 27.12 13.18 23.59
C ARG A 154 26.61 12.62 24.92
N ASN A 155 25.54 13.22 25.48
CA ASN A 155 24.88 12.67 26.67
C ASN A 155 24.47 11.20 26.46
N GLN A 156 23.99 10.83 25.27
CA GLN A 156 23.62 9.44 24.94
C GLN A 156 24.81 8.47 25.00
N VAL A 157 25.96 8.87 24.46
CA VAL A 157 27.21 8.08 24.52
C VAL A 157 27.73 7.98 25.96
N ASP A 158 27.62 9.05 26.75
CA ASP A 158 27.96 9.09 28.19
C ASP A 158 26.98 8.27 29.08
N GLY A 159 26.00 7.57 28.49
CA GLY A 159 25.00 6.77 29.20
C GLY A 159 23.87 7.59 29.84
N ILE A 160 23.87 8.92 29.65
CA ILE A 160 22.88 9.85 30.19
C ILE A 160 21.67 9.90 29.23
N ALA A 161 20.46 9.76 29.78
CA ALA A 161 19.24 10.00 29.02
C ALA A 161 19.04 11.51 28.82
N PRO A 162 18.69 12.02 27.62
CA PRO A 162 18.47 13.45 27.41
C PRO A 162 17.21 13.86 28.17
N SER A 163 17.19 15.05 28.76
CA SER A 163 16.01 15.49 29.52
C SER A 163 14.77 15.56 28.62
N SER A 164 13.59 15.40 29.22
CA SER A 164 12.33 15.49 28.47
C SER A 164 12.22 16.80 27.69
N ASP A 165 12.74 17.89 28.25
CA ASP A 165 12.68 19.24 27.69
C ASP A 165 13.59 19.39 26.46
N VAL A 166 14.72 18.68 26.43
CA VAL A 166 15.62 18.61 25.26
C VAL A 166 14.97 17.84 24.12
N LEU A 167 14.41 16.65 24.40
CA LEU A 167 13.68 15.87 23.40
C LEU A 167 12.47 16.64 22.84
N VAL A 168 11.79 17.40 23.71
CA VAL A 168 10.70 18.33 23.37
C VAL A 168 11.17 19.46 22.47
N LYS A 169 12.23 20.19 22.83
CA LYS A 169 12.80 21.29 22.02
C LYS A 169 13.20 20.80 20.63
N LEU A 170 13.74 19.59 20.54
CA LEU A 170 14.10 18.94 19.28
C LEU A 170 12.87 18.53 18.45
N ALA A 171 11.86 17.90 19.06
CA ALA A 171 10.62 17.51 18.38
C ALA A 171 9.90 18.72 17.73
N ASP A 172 9.89 19.86 18.42
CA ASP A 172 9.36 21.11 17.88
C ASP A 172 10.25 21.70 16.77
N SER A 173 11.55 21.83 17.03
CA SER A 173 12.50 22.45 16.09
C SER A 173 12.61 21.70 14.76
N LEU A 174 12.47 20.37 14.79
CA LEU A 174 12.49 19.50 13.62
C LEU A 174 11.09 19.23 13.04
N SER A 175 10.02 19.74 13.66
CA SER A 175 8.63 19.43 13.28
C SER A 175 8.36 17.91 13.22
N LEU A 176 8.78 17.19 14.26
CA LEU A 176 8.58 15.76 14.49
C LEU A 176 7.47 15.54 15.54
N ARG A 177 6.31 16.17 15.31
CA ARG A 177 5.19 16.30 16.28
C ARG A 177 4.21 15.12 16.32
N SER A 178 4.47 14.04 15.59
CA SER A 178 3.60 12.86 15.54
C SER A 178 4.40 11.56 15.47
N ASN A 179 3.77 10.45 15.87
CA ASN A 179 4.41 9.13 15.83
C ASN A 179 4.84 8.75 14.41
N GLN A 180 4.00 9.04 13.41
CA GLN A 180 4.34 8.82 12.00
C GLN A 180 5.54 9.67 11.56
N ALA A 181 5.65 10.94 11.98
CA ALA A 181 6.80 11.78 11.63
C ALA A 181 8.11 11.25 12.24
N ILE A 182 8.09 10.80 13.51
CA ILE A 182 9.27 10.22 14.18
C ILE A 182 9.68 8.89 13.53
N LEU A 183 8.71 8.06 13.12
CA LEU A 183 8.99 6.79 12.44
C LEU A 183 9.51 7.00 11.00
N ILE A 184 9.02 8.02 10.27
CA ILE A 184 9.58 8.41 8.96
C ILE A 184 11.03 8.88 9.13
N GLU A 185 11.32 9.71 10.13
CA GLU A 185 12.67 10.20 10.42
C GLU A 185 13.64 9.03 10.71
N ALA A 186 13.24 8.07 11.55
CA ALA A 186 14.06 6.90 11.87
C ALA A 186 14.34 6.03 10.64
N VAL A 187 13.38 5.91 9.73
CA VAL A 187 13.52 5.20 8.45
C VAL A 187 14.43 5.94 7.47
N ALA A 188 14.32 7.27 7.40
CA ALA A 188 15.16 8.09 6.55
C ALA A 188 16.64 8.03 6.99
N LEU A 189 16.89 8.00 8.30
CA LEU A 189 18.23 7.80 8.87
C LEU A 189 18.77 6.39 8.59
N GLU A 190 17.98 5.33 8.77
CA GLU A 190 18.44 3.95 8.49
C GLU A 190 18.83 3.78 7.01
N LYS A 191 18.08 4.40 6.07
CA LYS A 191 18.44 4.41 4.65
C LYS A 191 19.75 5.19 4.37
N LEU A 192 20.00 6.29 5.08
CA LEU A 192 21.26 7.04 4.96
C LEU A 192 22.44 6.21 5.50
N LYS A 193 22.25 5.48 6.60
CA LYS A 193 23.24 4.54 7.14
C LYS A 193 23.55 3.40 6.16
N GLU A 194 22.52 2.75 5.61
CA GLU A 194 22.71 1.74 4.54
C GLU A 194 23.51 2.30 3.36
N SER A 195 23.33 3.59 3.03
CA SER A 195 24.05 4.28 1.95
C SER A 195 25.51 4.57 2.31
N ALA A 196 25.78 5.00 3.54
CA ALA A 196 27.14 5.25 4.05
C ALA A 196 27.94 3.95 4.19
N GLU A 197 27.32 2.87 4.66
CA GLU A 197 27.90 1.52 4.70
C GLU A 197 28.24 1.00 3.30
N GLN A 198 27.37 1.22 2.30
CA GLN A 198 27.64 0.91 0.89
C GLN A 198 28.75 1.76 0.26
N ALA A 199 29.03 2.94 0.82
CA ALA A 199 30.13 3.81 0.43
C ALA A 199 31.44 3.55 1.23
N GLU A 200 31.46 2.51 2.06
CA GLU A 200 32.56 2.17 2.99
C GLU A 200 32.90 3.28 4.02
N ASN A 201 32.01 4.27 4.21
CA ASN A 201 32.22 5.41 5.12
C ASN A 201 31.79 5.08 6.56
N THR A 202 32.61 4.31 7.28
CA THR A 202 32.28 3.82 8.63
C THR A 202 32.02 4.95 9.64
N GLY A 203 32.73 6.07 9.54
CA GLY A 203 32.55 7.21 10.47
C GLY A 203 31.20 7.90 10.32
N GLU A 204 30.73 8.08 9.09
CA GLU A 204 29.39 8.62 8.83
C GLU A 204 28.29 7.62 9.24
N ALA A 205 28.51 6.32 9.04
CA ALA A 205 27.59 5.29 9.53
C ALA A 205 27.46 5.29 11.06
N GLU A 206 28.57 5.47 11.80
CA GLU A 206 28.58 5.62 13.26
C GLU A 206 27.89 6.91 13.75
N ASP A 207 28.07 8.04 13.05
CA ASP A 207 27.36 9.28 13.33
C ASP A 207 25.84 9.17 13.07
N ILE A 208 25.44 8.49 12.00
CA ILE A 208 24.02 8.25 11.69
C ILE A 208 23.39 7.28 12.71
N ASP A 209 24.10 6.24 13.17
CA ASP A 209 23.60 5.33 14.21
C ASP A 209 23.32 6.07 15.53
N GLN A 210 24.16 7.05 15.89
CA GLN A 210 23.90 7.95 17.03
C GLN A 210 22.63 8.81 16.82
N MET A 211 22.38 9.32 15.62
CA MET A 211 21.13 10.03 15.28
C MET A 211 19.90 9.11 15.38
N ILE A 212 20.03 7.86 14.90
CA ILE A 212 19.00 6.82 15.04
C ILE A 212 18.71 6.53 16.52
N GLY A 213 19.74 6.47 17.36
CA GLY A 213 19.64 6.33 18.81
C GLY A 213 18.85 7.47 19.47
N LEU A 214 19.05 8.71 19.02
CA LEU A 214 18.32 9.89 19.51
C LEU A 214 16.84 9.85 19.11
N VAL A 215 16.54 9.58 17.84
CA VAL A 215 15.15 9.50 17.33
C VAL A 215 14.39 8.32 17.96
N THR A 216 15.08 7.22 18.27
CA THR A 216 14.50 6.08 19.01
C THR A 216 14.06 6.50 20.43
N ARG A 217 14.86 7.28 21.15
CA ARG A 217 14.47 7.85 22.46
C ARG A 217 13.29 8.84 22.37
N MET A 218 13.16 9.59 21.27
CA MET A 218 11.98 10.44 21.03
C MET A 218 10.70 9.61 20.85
N HIS A 219 10.78 8.50 20.13
CA HIS A 219 9.68 7.54 19.96
C HIS A 219 9.27 6.87 21.29
N GLU A 220 10.25 6.40 22.08
CA GLU A 220 10.01 5.86 23.43
C GLU A 220 9.30 6.87 24.34
N ARG A 221 9.75 8.13 24.34
CA ARG A 221 9.14 9.21 25.12
C ARG A 221 7.68 9.48 24.71
N LEU A 222 7.38 9.46 23.40
CA LEU A 222 6.01 9.61 22.90
C LEU A 222 5.11 8.44 23.34
N ILE A 223 5.62 7.20 23.33
CA ILE A 223 4.90 6.02 23.83
C ILE A 223 4.56 6.17 25.31
N MET A 224 5.52 6.57 26.15
CA MET A 224 5.26 6.82 27.58
C MET A 224 4.17 7.88 27.79
N ILE A 225 4.21 8.97 27.02
CA ILE A 225 3.21 10.04 27.11
C ILE A 225 1.82 9.53 26.71
N LYS A 226 1.69 8.82 25.57
CA LYS A 226 0.42 8.21 25.13
C LYS A 226 -0.13 7.21 26.16
N GLN A 227 0.72 6.38 26.77
CA GLN A 227 0.33 5.46 27.85
C GLN A 227 -0.16 6.20 29.10
N SER A 228 0.45 7.34 29.47
CA SER A 228 -0.04 8.16 30.59
C SER A 228 -1.34 8.91 30.29
N GLN A 229 -1.70 9.09 29.01
CA GLN A 229 -2.91 9.79 28.57
C GLN A 229 -4.12 8.85 28.35
N SER A 230 -3.93 7.52 28.27
CA SER A 230 -5.03 6.57 28.09
C SER A 230 -5.85 6.42 29.37
N SER A 231 -7.05 7.01 29.40
CA SER A 231 -7.96 7.05 30.56
C SER A 231 -8.75 5.76 30.81
N SER A 232 -8.32 4.62 30.26
CA SER A 232 -8.97 3.32 30.50
C SER A 232 -8.56 2.74 31.87
N PRO A 233 -9.49 2.22 32.69
CA PRO A 233 -9.19 1.64 34.01
C PRO A 233 -8.45 0.29 33.94
N VAL A 234 -8.16 -0.20 32.73
CA VAL A 234 -7.36 -1.39 32.45
C VAL A 234 -6.28 -1.01 31.44
N SER A 235 -5.06 -1.50 31.64
CA SER A 235 -3.95 -1.34 30.70
C SER A 235 -4.13 -2.21 29.46
N ILE A 236 -4.02 -1.60 28.28
CA ILE A 236 -4.08 -2.32 27.00
C ILE A 236 -2.76 -3.08 26.78
N PRO A 237 -2.78 -4.40 26.48
CA PRO A 237 -1.57 -5.15 26.12
C PRO A 237 -0.86 -4.55 24.90
N PRO A 238 0.48 -4.33 24.93
CA PRO A 238 1.19 -3.68 23.83
C PRO A 238 1.02 -4.34 22.46
N ASP A 239 0.91 -5.68 22.40
CA ASP A 239 0.71 -6.45 21.16
C ASP A 239 -0.67 -6.24 20.51
N PHE A 240 -1.60 -5.59 21.21
CA PHE A 240 -2.93 -5.23 20.69
C PHE A 240 -2.98 -3.80 20.13
N CYS A 241 -1.95 -2.98 20.39
CA CYS A 241 -1.84 -1.63 19.83
C CYS A 241 -1.13 -1.64 18.47
N CYS A 242 -1.58 -0.79 17.55
CA CYS A 242 -0.91 -0.55 16.27
C CYS A 242 0.38 0.27 16.52
N PRO A 243 1.56 -0.17 16.06
CA PRO A 243 2.80 0.61 16.24
C PRO A 243 2.81 1.97 15.53
N LEU A 244 1.89 2.24 14.59
CA LEU A 244 1.79 3.53 13.90
C LEU A 244 0.88 4.55 14.61
N SER A 245 -0.29 4.15 15.13
CA SER A 245 -1.19 5.05 15.86
C SER A 245 -0.96 5.07 17.38
N LEU A 246 -0.31 4.02 17.91
CA LEU A 246 -0.21 3.70 19.34
C LEU A 246 -1.57 3.40 20.01
N GLU A 247 -2.59 3.08 19.21
CA GLU A 247 -3.98 2.82 19.64
C GLU A 247 -4.39 1.36 19.33
N LEU A 248 -5.44 0.89 20.02
CA LEU A 248 -5.97 -0.48 19.93
C LEU A 248 -6.42 -0.82 18.49
N MET A 249 -5.98 -1.96 17.95
CA MET A 249 -6.30 -2.37 16.57
C MET A 249 -7.74 -2.88 16.42
N THR A 250 -8.46 -2.33 15.45
CA THR A 250 -9.83 -2.71 15.06
C THR A 250 -9.86 -3.62 13.83
N ASP A 251 -8.96 -3.42 12.86
CA ASP A 251 -8.73 -4.33 11.73
C ASP A 251 -7.23 -4.64 11.55
N PRO A 252 -6.64 -5.44 12.47
CA PRO A 252 -5.23 -5.78 12.42
C PRO A 252 -4.85 -6.55 11.15
N VAL A 253 -3.76 -6.15 10.50
CA VAL A 253 -3.16 -6.74 9.30
C VAL A 253 -1.66 -6.96 9.48
N ILE A 254 -1.15 -8.03 8.87
CA ILE A 254 0.27 -8.40 8.85
C ILE A 254 0.91 -7.88 7.56
N VAL A 255 2.10 -7.26 7.67
CA VAL A 255 2.99 -6.92 6.54
C VAL A 255 4.03 -8.02 6.29
N ALA A 256 4.83 -7.89 5.23
CA ALA A 256 5.85 -8.88 4.85
C ALA A 256 6.86 -9.23 5.97
N SER A 257 7.16 -8.31 6.89
CA SER A 257 8.05 -8.53 8.04
C SER A 257 7.41 -9.25 9.23
N GLY A 258 6.18 -9.76 9.09
CA GLY A 258 5.43 -10.45 10.14
C GLY A 258 4.86 -9.55 11.24
N GLN A 259 5.18 -8.25 11.25
CA GLN A 259 4.60 -7.29 12.19
C GLN A 259 3.13 -6.99 11.85
N THR A 260 2.33 -6.76 12.90
CA THR A 260 0.89 -6.46 12.77
C THR A 260 0.60 -4.98 13.05
N TYR A 261 -0.30 -4.38 12.27
CA TYR A 261 -0.71 -2.97 12.32
C TYR A 261 -2.21 -2.83 12.07
N GLU A 262 -2.82 -1.71 12.45
CA GLU A 262 -4.14 -1.31 11.96
C GLU A 262 -4.08 -0.98 10.45
N ARG A 263 -5.01 -1.52 9.65
CA ARG A 263 -5.01 -1.45 8.18
C ARG A 263 -4.90 -0.02 7.67
N VAL A 264 -5.68 0.91 8.23
CA VAL A 264 -5.76 2.29 7.73
C VAL A 264 -4.40 2.98 7.81
N PHE A 265 -3.70 2.86 8.94
CA PHE A 265 -2.41 3.51 9.17
C PHE A 265 -1.29 2.88 8.34
N ILE A 266 -1.19 1.56 8.27
CA ILE A 266 -0.14 0.90 7.48
C ILE A 266 -0.41 0.99 5.96
N LYS A 267 -1.67 1.10 5.53
CA LYS A 267 -1.99 1.46 4.14
C LYS A 267 -1.53 2.89 3.84
N ASN A 268 -1.88 3.88 4.66
CA ASN A 268 -1.42 5.27 4.50
C ASN A 268 0.12 5.38 4.42
N TRP A 269 0.83 4.60 5.24
CA TRP A 269 2.29 4.51 5.21
C TRP A 269 2.81 3.98 3.85
N ILE A 270 2.27 2.85 3.37
CA ILE A 270 2.66 2.24 2.08
C ILE A 270 2.27 3.12 0.89
N ASP A 271 1.09 3.75 0.93
CA ASP A 271 0.57 4.63 -0.12
C ASP A 271 1.42 5.93 -0.24
N GLN A 272 2.16 6.32 0.81
CA GLN A 272 3.19 7.38 0.78
C GLN A 272 4.54 6.90 0.18
N GLY A 273 4.62 5.67 -0.33
CA GLY A 273 5.82 5.10 -0.95
C GLY A 273 6.81 4.46 0.04
N LEU A 274 6.49 4.42 1.34
CA LEU A 274 7.37 3.89 2.38
C LEU A 274 7.33 2.35 2.41
N ASN A 275 8.05 1.73 1.47
CA ASN A 275 8.14 0.26 1.32
C ASN A 275 8.99 -0.45 2.40
N VAL A 276 9.09 0.12 3.60
CA VAL A 276 9.80 -0.46 4.75
C VAL A 276 8.84 -0.68 5.93
N CYS A 277 9.18 -1.60 6.83
CA CYS A 277 8.43 -1.86 8.05
C CYS A 277 8.65 -0.74 9.08
N PRO A 278 7.62 0.00 9.55
CA PRO A 278 7.81 1.07 10.53
C PRO A 278 8.55 0.64 11.82
N LYS A 279 8.28 -0.58 12.30
CA LYS A 279 8.80 -1.11 13.58
C LYS A 279 10.13 -1.87 13.47
N THR A 280 10.45 -2.49 12.31
CA THR A 280 11.71 -3.24 12.12
C THR A 280 12.67 -2.58 11.14
N ARG A 281 12.27 -1.47 10.50
CA ARG A 281 12.97 -0.66 9.48
C ARG A 281 13.40 -1.39 8.19
N GLN A 282 13.40 -2.72 8.21
CA GLN A 282 13.63 -3.58 7.06
C GLN A 282 12.68 -3.29 5.89
N THR A 283 13.23 -3.30 4.67
CA THR A 283 12.48 -3.27 3.42
C THR A 283 11.49 -4.44 3.33
N LEU A 284 10.24 -4.14 2.96
CA LEU A 284 9.17 -5.11 2.80
C LEU A 284 9.29 -5.79 1.45
N VAL A 285 9.53 -7.11 1.42
CA VAL A 285 9.58 -7.90 0.17
C VAL A 285 8.26 -7.88 -0.62
N HIS A 286 7.15 -7.46 -0.01
CA HIS A 286 5.92 -7.10 -0.71
C HIS A 286 5.04 -6.14 0.13
N THR A 287 4.21 -5.35 -0.55
CA THR A 287 3.23 -4.42 0.08
C THR A 287 1.88 -5.07 0.43
N ASN A 288 1.74 -6.39 0.30
CA ASN A 288 0.49 -7.09 0.62
C ASN A 288 0.17 -7.05 2.13
N LEU A 289 -1.04 -6.60 2.46
CA LEU A 289 -1.59 -6.56 3.82
C LEU A 289 -2.51 -7.78 4.08
N ILE A 290 -2.05 -8.71 4.92
CA ILE A 290 -2.75 -9.97 5.23
C ILE A 290 -3.63 -9.79 6.48
N PRO A 291 -4.96 -10.00 6.46
CA PRO A 291 -5.79 -9.83 7.66
C PRO A 291 -5.39 -10.78 8.81
N ASN A 292 -5.10 -10.22 9.99
CA ASN A 292 -4.73 -10.98 11.18
C ASN A 292 -5.96 -11.33 12.01
N TYR A 293 -6.76 -12.29 11.53
CA TYR A 293 -7.97 -12.74 12.22
C TYR A 293 -7.70 -13.28 13.63
N THR A 294 -6.50 -13.82 13.90
CA THR A 294 -6.09 -14.30 15.23
C THR A 294 -5.98 -13.14 16.22
N VAL A 295 -5.22 -12.08 15.90
CA VAL A 295 -5.13 -10.89 16.75
C VAL A 295 -6.47 -10.18 16.86
N LYS A 296 -7.27 -10.12 15.79
CA LYS A 296 -8.63 -9.55 15.83
C LYS A 296 -9.55 -10.28 16.81
N ALA A 297 -9.48 -11.61 16.88
CA ALA A 297 -10.23 -12.42 17.83
C ALA A 297 -9.72 -12.29 19.28
N LEU A 298 -8.40 -12.22 19.47
CA LEU A 298 -7.79 -12.00 20.80
C LEU A 298 -8.17 -10.62 21.37
N ILE A 299 -8.15 -9.58 20.54
CA ILE A 299 -8.58 -8.23 20.90
C ILE A 299 -10.06 -8.20 21.26
N ALA A 300 -10.93 -8.79 20.44
CA ALA A 300 -12.37 -8.86 20.74
C ALA A 300 -12.64 -9.55 22.10
N ASN A 301 -12.05 -10.72 22.33
CA ASN A 301 -12.18 -11.43 23.60
C ASN A 301 -11.63 -10.64 24.80
N TRP A 302 -10.53 -9.90 24.64
CA TRP A 302 -10.00 -9.01 25.68
C TRP A 302 -10.93 -7.82 25.95
N CYS A 303 -11.50 -7.21 24.90
CA CYS A 303 -12.47 -6.14 25.00
C CYS A 303 -13.73 -6.57 25.75
N ASP A 304 -14.30 -7.73 25.40
CA ASP A 304 -15.46 -8.33 26.07
C ASP A 304 -15.15 -8.60 27.56
N THR A 305 -13.98 -9.17 27.85
CA THR A 305 -13.53 -9.48 29.23
C THR A 305 -13.38 -8.21 30.09
N ASN A 306 -12.91 -7.11 29.51
CA ASN A 306 -12.56 -5.87 30.22
C ASN A 306 -13.61 -4.75 30.07
N ASN A 307 -14.77 -5.04 29.44
CA ASN A 307 -15.84 -4.08 29.12
C ASN A 307 -15.37 -2.87 28.27
N VAL A 308 -14.30 -3.03 27.49
CA VAL A 308 -13.78 -1.99 26.60
C VAL A 308 -14.51 -2.05 25.27
N LYS A 309 -15.36 -1.06 24.98
CA LYS A 309 -16.01 -0.97 23.67
C LYS A 309 -14.99 -0.66 22.58
N LEU A 310 -14.95 -1.50 21.54
CA LEU A 310 -14.23 -1.19 20.31
C LEU A 310 -14.88 0.00 19.60
N SER A 311 -14.07 0.98 19.24
CA SER A 311 -14.51 2.12 18.41
C SER A 311 -14.76 1.66 16.97
N ASP A 312 -15.72 2.31 16.32
CA ASP A 312 -16.07 2.06 14.92
C ASP A 312 -14.95 2.57 13.98
N PRO A 313 -14.43 1.76 13.02
CA PRO A 313 -13.30 2.15 12.16
C PRO A 313 -13.52 3.42 11.33
N SER A 314 -14.78 3.83 11.14
CA SER A 314 -15.16 5.11 10.51
C SER A 314 -14.73 6.33 11.33
N LYS A 315 -14.59 6.20 12.66
CA LYS A 315 -14.38 7.32 13.60
C LYS A 315 -12.92 7.53 13.98
N SER A 316 -12.05 6.53 13.75
CA SER A 316 -10.59 6.61 13.97
C SER A 316 -9.82 7.36 12.87
N VAL A 317 -10.49 7.89 11.85
CA VAL A 317 -9.87 8.65 10.75
C VAL A 317 -9.37 10.03 11.19
N ASN A 318 -9.90 10.58 12.29
CA ASN A 318 -9.63 11.95 12.72
C ASN A 318 -8.46 12.08 13.72
N LEU A 319 -7.28 11.59 13.35
CA LEU A 319 -6.07 11.64 14.20
C LEU A 319 -4.78 12.00 13.45
N ASN A 320 -4.90 12.97 12.54
CA ASN A 320 -3.82 13.95 12.31
C ASN A 320 -3.81 15.05 13.41
N GLN A 321 -4.50 14.80 14.53
CA GLN A 321 -4.47 15.64 15.72
C GLN A 321 -3.03 15.75 16.23
N ILE A 322 -2.58 16.99 16.41
CA ILE A 322 -1.34 17.33 17.09
C ILE A 322 -1.41 16.69 18.48
N SER A 323 -0.67 15.59 18.69
CA SER A 323 -0.50 15.03 20.02
C SER A 323 0.46 15.97 20.77
N PRO A 324 0.02 16.70 21.81
CA PRO A 324 0.90 17.62 22.49
C PRO A 324 1.93 16.83 23.31
N LEU A 325 3.12 16.66 22.73
CA LEU A 325 4.36 16.32 23.45
C LEU A 325 4.75 17.39 24.50
N LEU A 326 3.94 18.45 24.65
CA LEU A 326 4.44 19.82 24.67
C LEU A 326 3.51 20.87 25.30
N VAL A 327 2.49 20.43 26.07
CA VAL A 327 1.91 21.31 27.09
C VAL A 327 2.70 21.07 28.37
N GLY A 328 3.64 21.97 28.67
CA GLY A 328 4.37 21.95 29.94
C GLY A 328 3.45 22.34 31.09
N SER A 329 3.34 21.49 32.11
CA SER A 329 2.55 21.72 33.32
C SER A 329 3.15 22.82 34.20
N PHE A 330 2.91 24.08 33.84
CA PHE A 330 3.26 25.25 34.67
C PHE A 330 2.20 25.52 35.76
N GLU A 331 2.10 24.63 36.74
CA GLU A 331 1.67 25.02 38.09
C GLU A 331 2.89 24.97 39.03
N PRO A 332 3.26 26.07 39.72
CA PRO A 332 4.40 26.07 40.63
C PRO A 332 4.09 25.33 41.93
N ASP A 333 4.93 24.35 42.25
CA ASP A 333 4.84 23.54 43.46
C ASP A 333 4.82 24.40 44.74
N THR A 334 3.76 24.27 45.55
CA THR A 334 3.69 24.88 46.89
C THR A 334 3.10 23.92 47.93
N HIS A 335 3.95 22.98 48.35
CA HIS A 335 3.90 22.28 49.65
C HIS A 335 2.63 21.47 49.99
N ARG A 336 2.67 20.14 49.78
CA ARG A 336 2.88 19.15 50.88
C ARG A 336 2.66 17.68 50.49
N GLU A 337 3.67 16.86 50.76
CA GLU A 337 3.48 15.51 51.29
C GLU A 337 3.07 15.54 52.79
N PRO A 338 2.59 14.42 53.37
CA PRO A 338 1.66 13.42 52.82
C PRO A 338 0.56 13.03 53.84
N LEU A 339 -0.35 12.12 53.47
CA LEU A 339 -0.73 10.89 54.22
C LEU A 339 -2.09 10.30 53.78
N PHE A 340 -2.10 8.98 53.64
CA PHE A 340 -3.28 8.10 53.55
C PHE A 340 -3.95 7.91 54.95
N PRO A 341 -5.00 7.06 55.16
CA PRO A 341 -5.85 6.30 54.21
C PRO A 341 -7.39 6.38 54.50
N HIS A 342 -8.16 5.51 53.83
CA HIS A 342 -9.44 4.90 54.25
C HIS A 342 -10.80 5.56 53.91
N SER A 343 -11.40 5.06 52.81
CA SER A 343 -12.82 4.64 52.71
C SER A 343 -13.13 3.49 53.71
N PRO A 344 -14.39 2.99 53.89
CA PRO A 344 -15.64 3.31 53.17
C PRO A 344 -16.91 3.52 54.06
N GLY A 345 -18.06 3.85 53.47
CA GLY A 345 -19.35 3.76 54.19
C GLY A 345 -20.61 4.29 53.48
N TYR A 346 -21.34 3.39 52.81
CA TYR A 346 -22.81 3.38 52.60
C TYR A 346 -23.62 4.65 52.21
N GLN A 347 -24.25 4.54 51.03
CA GLN A 347 -25.56 5.14 50.66
C GLN A 347 -26.67 4.78 51.68
N PRO A 348 -27.84 5.48 51.80
CA PRO A 348 -28.60 6.04 50.66
C PRO A 348 -29.46 7.32 50.87
N MET A 349 -30.01 7.81 49.73
CA MET A 349 -31.29 8.55 49.53
C MET A 349 -31.64 9.84 50.33
N SER A 350 -32.17 10.82 49.58
CA SER A 350 -32.63 12.13 50.06
C SER A 350 -33.94 12.08 50.87
N PRO A 351 -34.32 13.20 51.53
CA PRO A 351 -35.39 14.01 50.94
C PRO A 351 -35.13 15.55 50.94
N GLN A 352 -36.13 16.32 50.50
CA GLN A 352 -36.08 17.75 50.20
C GLN A 352 -36.29 18.66 51.43
N SER A 353 -35.74 19.90 51.42
CA SER A 353 -36.52 21.17 51.26
C SER A 353 -35.91 22.42 51.96
N THR A 354 -36.51 23.59 51.65
CA THR A 354 -36.49 24.91 52.35
C THR A 354 -35.21 25.77 52.48
N ARG A 355 -35.11 26.76 51.57
CA ARG A 355 -35.14 28.23 51.80
C ARG A 355 -34.30 28.94 52.92
N SER A 356 -33.56 29.98 52.48
CA SER A 356 -33.47 31.37 53.04
C SER A 356 -32.78 31.64 54.41
N ALA A 357 -32.18 32.81 54.71
CA ALA A 357 -31.72 33.98 53.92
C ALA A 357 -30.87 34.97 54.78
N GLY A 358 -30.17 35.92 54.12
CA GLY A 358 -29.52 37.11 54.71
C GLY A 358 -28.19 37.47 54.01
N SER A 359 -27.71 38.73 53.90
CA SER A 359 -28.30 40.04 54.26
C SER A 359 -27.55 41.24 53.62
N GLY A 360 -28.27 42.19 53.00
CA GLY A 360 -27.79 43.57 52.64
C GLY A 360 -26.76 43.70 51.49
N LYS A 361 -26.52 44.88 50.89
CA LYS A 361 -27.18 46.23 50.88
C LYS A 361 -26.66 47.06 49.68
N ASN A 362 -27.53 47.81 48.99
CA ASN A 362 -27.30 49.10 48.27
C ASN A 362 -26.23 49.19 47.13
N SER A 363 -26.27 50.09 46.12
CA SER A 363 -27.35 50.95 45.54
C SER A 363 -26.87 51.71 44.28
N ASN A 364 -27.76 51.89 43.27
CA ASN A 364 -27.79 52.99 42.26
C ASN A 364 -26.61 53.16 41.25
N SER A 365 -26.71 53.89 40.12
CA SER A 365 -27.78 54.09 39.10
C SER A 365 -27.28 55.00 37.94
N LEU A 366 -27.60 54.70 36.67
CA LEU A 366 -27.36 55.53 35.45
C LEU A 366 -25.86 55.86 35.15
N GLY A 367 -25.44 56.22 33.92
CA GLY A 367 -26.09 56.13 32.61
C GLY A 367 -25.55 57.13 31.56
N GLY A 368 -25.47 56.73 30.28
CA GLY A 368 -25.65 57.64 29.12
C GLY A 368 -24.44 58.07 28.25
N THR A 369 -24.80 58.47 27.02
CA THR A 369 -24.13 59.38 26.06
C THR A 369 -22.81 59.01 25.33
N HIS A 370 -22.98 58.64 24.05
CA HIS A 370 -22.42 59.29 22.84
C HIS A 370 -20.95 59.14 22.34
N ARG A 371 -20.89 58.69 21.06
CA ARG A 371 -20.16 59.21 19.87
C ARG A 371 -18.76 58.68 19.46
N ASP A 372 -18.73 58.34 18.16
CA ASP A 372 -17.75 58.64 17.09
C ASP A 372 -16.24 58.53 17.38
N GLY A 373 -15.51 57.69 16.60
CA GLY A 373 -14.05 57.87 16.43
C GLY A 373 -13.20 56.66 16.03
N SER A 374 -13.11 56.39 14.72
CA SER A 374 -11.94 55.89 13.96
C SER A 374 -10.83 55.03 14.59
N SER A 375 -10.60 53.85 13.98
CA SER A 375 -9.30 53.17 13.76
C SER A 375 -8.35 52.86 14.93
N SER A 376 -8.04 51.57 15.15
CA SER A 376 -6.68 51.00 14.94
C SER A 376 -6.54 49.54 15.39
N LEU A 377 -5.74 48.78 14.61
CA LEU A 377 -4.95 47.60 14.99
C LEU A 377 -5.60 46.24 15.36
N LEU A 378 -4.78 45.22 15.05
CA LEU A 378 -4.74 43.80 15.43
C LEU A 378 -4.69 43.54 16.96
N PRO A 379 -4.74 42.28 17.47
CA PRO A 379 -5.14 40.98 16.84
C PRO A 379 -6.04 40.08 17.75
N HIS A 380 -6.24 38.81 17.34
CA HIS A 380 -6.51 37.61 18.17
C HIS A 380 -7.74 37.61 19.12
N SER A 381 -8.88 36.96 18.81
CA SER A 381 -9.16 35.50 18.62
C SER A 381 -9.67 34.80 19.89
N LEU A 382 -10.11 33.54 19.76
CA LEU A 382 -11.02 32.77 20.66
C LEU A 382 -12.50 33.18 20.51
N SER A 383 -13.48 32.28 20.63
CA SER A 383 -13.52 30.80 20.44
C SER A 383 -14.99 30.38 20.35
N GLU A 384 -15.26 29.12 19.95
CA GLU A 384 -16.49 28.32 20.23
C GLU A 384 -17.88 28.93 19.85
N ASP A 385 -18.92 28.20 19.44
CA ASP A 385 -19.37 26.83 19.71
C ASP A 385 -20.05 26.25 18.44
N SER A 386 -19.83 25.00 18.06
CA SER A 386 -20.51 23.77 18.53
C SER A 386 -21.96 23.54 18.04
N LEU A 387 -22.09 22.47 17.24
CA LEU A 387 -23.13 21.42 17.31
C LEU A 387 -24.62 21.83 17.13
N SER A 388 -25.41 21.16 16.29
CA SER A 388 -25.70 19.72 16.44
C SER A 388 -26.62 19.17 15.33
N ASN A 389 -26.48 17.87 15.02
CA ASN A 389 -27.51 16.92 14.53
C ASN A 389 -28.22 17.23 13.19
N ASP A 390 -28.77 16.27 12.43
CA ASP A 390 -28.85 14.79 12.40
C ASP A 390 -29.06 14.42 10.89
N ALA A 391 -28.92 13.25 10.28
CA ALA A 391 -28.49 11.87 10.56
C ALA A 391 -29.09 10.99 9.41
N GLY A 392 -28.41 9.93 8.96
CA GLY A 392 -28.93 8.92 8.02
C GLY A 392 -28.61 9.12 6.52
N ASP A 393 -28.50 8.08 5.68
CA ASP A 393 -28.29 6.64 5.97
C ASP A 393 -27.78 5.85 4.71
N GLU A 394 -27.39 4.58 4.90
CA GLU A 394 -27.20 3.48 3.91
C GLU A 394 -26.41 3.67 2.59
N GLY A 395 -25.09 3.40 2.64
CA GLY A 395 -24.43 2.23 1.99
C GLY A 395 -24.34 2.05 0.44
N ALA A 396 -23.11 1.80 -0.07
CA ALA A 396 -22.87 1.12 -1.35
C ALA A 396 -21.49 0.41 -1.48
N ILE A 397 -21.54 -0.88 -1.85
CA ILE A 397 -20.68 -1.73 -2.73
C ILE A 397 -19.17 -1.39 -2.96
N GLU A 398 -18.34 -2.43 -2.86
CA GLU A 398 -16.86 -2.42 -3.01
C GLU A 398 -16.39 -2.68 -4.47
N VAL A 399 -15.91 -1.66 -5.20
CA VAL A 399 -15.30 -1.80 -6.54
C VAL A 399 -14.04 -0.94 -6.72
N ASP A 400 -12.99 -1.16 -5.91
CA ASP A 400 -11.75 -0.39 -6.05
C ASP A 400 -10.46 -1.20 -5.81
N ARG A 401 -9.98 -1.89 -6.86
CA ARG A 401 -8.65 -2.55 -6.86
C ARG A 401 -8.05 -2.85 -8.25
N LEU A 402 -8.15 -1.92 -9.21
CA LEU A 402 -7.50 -2.07 -10.52
C LEU A 402 -6.78 -0.78 -11.00
N LEU A 403 -5.50 -0.98 -11.35
CA LEU A 403 -4.64 -0.15 -12.22
C LEU A 403 -4.20 1.25 -11.73
N LEU A 404 -2.98 1.30 -11.16
CA LEU A 404 -2.01 2.38 -11.44
C LEU A 404 -0.58 1.81 -11.47
N SER A 405 -0.06 1.57 -12.68
CA SER A 405 1.38 1.36 -12.94
C SER A 405 1.66 1.56 -14.45
N SER A 406 1.46 2.79 -14.93
CA SER A 406 1.72 3.17 -16.33
C SER A 406 3.17 3.64 -16.48
N SER A 407 4.04 2.78 -17.02
CA SER A 407 5.45 3.10 -17.29
C SER A 407 5.62 3.74 -18.68
N GLU A 408 5.53 5.06 -18.75
CA GLU A 408 5.96 5.86 -19.91
C GLU A 408 7.02 6.87 -19.44
N ASP A 409 8.27 6.42 -19.18
CA ASP A 409 9.41 7.34 -18.95
C ASP A 409 10.78 6.65 -19.16
N GLN A 410 11.17 6.46 -20.43
CA GLN A 410 12.56 6.15 -20.82
C GLN A 410 12.76 6.32 -22.33
N MET A 411 13.39 7.43 -22.75
CA MET A 411 14.28 7.58 -23.92
C MET A 411 14.51 9.07 -24.23
N ALA A 412 15.54 9.67 -23.62
CA ALA A 412 16.10 10.95 -24.06
C ALA A 412 17.59 11.03 -23.70
N LYS A 413 18.40 11.50 -24.67
CA LYS A 413 19.86 11.72 -24.60
C LYS A 413 20.75 10.49 -24.31
N LEU A 414 21.49 10.10 -25.34
CA LEU A 414 22.93 10.40 -25.36
C LEU A 414 23.40 10.61 -26.81
N GLU A 415 23.69 11.87 -27.13
CA GLU A 415 24.67 12.26 -28.15
C GLU A 415 26.07 12.18 -27.48
N GLU A 416 27.24 12.19 -28.12
CA GLU A 416 27.63 12.40 -29.51
C GLU A 416 29.03 11.76 -29.72
N ASN A 417 29.44 11.43 -30.96
CA ASN A 417 30.82 11.58 -31.46
C ASN A 417 31.03 11.06 -32.91
N GLY A 418 31.65 11.89 -33.77
CA GLY A 418 32.64 11.38 -34.75
C GLY A 418 32.23 11.15 -36.21
N CYS A 419 32.12 12.24 -36.99
CA CYS A 419 32.53 12.37 -38.41
C CYS A 419 32.07 11.35 -39.48
N ASP A 420 31.07 11.76 -40.28
CA ASP A 420 31.10 11.96 -41.74
C ASP A 420 32.33 11.46 -42.59
N PRO A 421 32.14 11.15 -43.91
CA PRO A 421 30.96 10.56 -44.58
C PRO A 421 31.33 9.55 -45.72
N VAL A 422 30.36 9.25 -46.61
CA VAL A 422 30.47 8.79 -48.05
C VAL A 422 29.94 7.38 -48.41
N ALA A 423 29.16 7.35 -49.51
CA ALA A 423 28.79 6.24 -50.40
C ALA A 423 27.82 5.10 -49.93
N LYS A 424 26.59 5.20 -50.45
CA LYS A 424 25.69 4.08 -50.86
C LYS A 424 26.29 3.31 -52.06
N PRO A 425 25.74 2.13 -52.49
CA PRO A 425 25.08 1.03 -51.76
C PRO A 425 25.41 -0.40 -52.30
N SER A 426 24.71 -1.41 -51.75
CA SER A 426 24.04 -2.52 -52.50
C SER A 426 24.61 -3.96 -52.56
N MET A 427 23.65 -4.88 -52.71
CA MET A 427 23.70 -6.25 -53.29
C MET A 427 24.56 -7.37 -52.64
N SER A 428 23.84 -8.23 -51.90
CA SER A 428 23.93 -9.70 -52.04
C SER A 428 23.48 -10.15 -53.46
N PRO A 429 23.67 -11.41 -53.94
CA PRO A 429 24.02 -12.63 -53.20
C PRO A 429 24.97 -13.65 -53.90
N SER A 430 25.27 -14.75 -53.17
CA SER A 430 25.50 -16.14 -53.63
C SER A 430 26.36 -16.48 -54.86
N ARG A 431 27.39 -17.34 -54.68
CA ARG A 431 27.51 -18.71 -55.28
C ARG A 431 28.77 -19.48 -54.81
N THR A 432 28.62 -20.58 -54.07
CA THR A 432 28.67 -22.02 -54.49
C THR A 432 30.02 -22.58 -54.95
N ASN A 433 30.45 -23.69 -54.31
CA ASN A 433 31.08 -24.91 -54.88
C ASN A 433 31.51 -25.83 -53.70
N VAL A 434 31.58 -27.17 -53.75
CA VAL A 434 31.09 -28.21 -54.70
C VAL A 434 31.07 -29.59 -53.96
N LEU A 435 30.49 -30.64 -54.55
CA LEU A 435 30.49 -32.11 -54.27
C LEU A 435 31.42 -32.69 -53.14
N ASN A 436 31.12 -33.84 -52.49
CA ASN A 436 30.35 -35.00 -52.98
C ASN A 436 29.78 -35.98 -51.91
N SER A 437 28.76 -36.73 -52.32
CA SER A 437 28.38 -38.14 -52.01
C SER A 437 28.85 -38.89 -50.73
N CYS A 438 27.86 -39.46 -50.02
CA CYS A 438 27.72 -40.86 -49.53
C CYS A 438 28.79 -41.49 -48.60
N GLY A 439 28.44 -42.38 -47.66
CA GLY A 439 27.14 -43.02 -47.38
C GLY A 439 27.07 -43.70 -45.99
N GLU A 440 26.05 -44.53 -45.78
CA GLU A 440 25.63 -45.12 -44.50
C GLU A 440 26.54 -46.28 -44.02
N ASP A 441 26.65 -46.49 -42.68
CA ASP A 441 26.23 -47.74 -41.99
C ASP A 441 26.68 -47.82 -40.50
N GLU A 442 25.81 -48.43 -39.68
CA GLU A 442 26.11 -49.08 -38.37
C GLU A 442 26.26 -50.62 -38.61
N PRO A 443 26.63 -51.56 -37.68
CA PRO A 443 26.40 -51.50 -36.21
C PRO A 443 27.42 -52.25 -35.26
N SER A 444 27.16 -52.14 -33.94
CA SER A 444 27.24 -53.20 -32.90
C SER A 444 28.56 -53.71 -32.24
N HIS A 445 28.49 -53.79 -30.88
CA HIS A 445 29.10 -54.74 -29.90
C HIS A 445 30.64 -54.98 -29.83
N SER A 446 31.29 -54.87 -28.66
CA SER A 446 31.19 -55.86 -27.55
C SER A 446 32.09 -55.57 -26.31
N HIS A 447 31.86 -56.33 -25.21
CA HIS A 447 32.78 -56.69 -24.08
C HIS A 447 33.11 -55.76 -22.88
N ASN A 448 32.30 -55.91 -21.81
CA ASN A 448 32.64 -56.51 -20.48
C ASN A 448 33.68 -55.94 -19.46
N ARG A 449 33.28 -56.07 -18.16
CA ARG A 449 34.05 -56.32 -16.89
C ARG A 449 34.55 -55.17 -15.98
N SER A 450 33.69 -54.83 -15.00
CA SER A 450 33.89 -55.00 -13.53
C SER A 450 35.22 -54.64 -12.80
N SER A 451 35.17 -53.54 -12.03
CA SER A 451 35.55 -53.38 -10.59
C SER A 451 36.85 -53.98 -9.99
N SER A 452 37.63 -53.14 -9.28
CA SER A 452 38.48 -53.53 -8.12
C SER A 452 38.90 -52.32 -7.25
N THR A 453 39.41 -52.58 -6.03
CA THR A 453 39.66 -51.63 -4.93
C THR A 453 41.14 -51.45 -4.57
N SER A 454 41.51 -50.42 -3.78
CA SER A 454 42.56 -50.46 -2.72
C SER A 454 42.78 -49.08 -2.03
N SER A 455 43.68 -49.01 -1.02
CA SER A 455 43.69 -47.96 0.03
C SER A 455 45.02 -47.80 0.79
N GLY A 456 45.26 -46.62 1.40
CA GLY A 456 46.31 -46.30 2.42
C GLY A 456 46.20 -44.81 2.81
N VAL A 457 46.12 -44.32 4.07
CA VAL A 457 46.75 -44.63 5.39
C VAL A 457 48.21 -44.17 5.42
N SER A 458 48.65 -43.19 6.24
CA SER A 458 48.75 -43.22 7.73
C SER A 458 48.98 -41.82 8.34
N ASN A 459 48.63 -41.57 9.62
CA ASN A 459 49.57 -41.55 10.78
C ASN A 459 48.87 -41.27 12.15
N ALA A 460 49.59 -41.40 13.27
CA ALA A 460 49.12 -41.20 14.67
C ALA A 460 50.10 -40.25 15.47
N ASN A 461 50.06 -40.01 16.80
CA ASN A 461 49.52 -40.76 17.96
C ASN A 461 49.50 -39.95 19.30
N HIS A 462 48.91 -40.53 20.37
CA HIS A 462 49.09 -40.25 21.83
C HIS A 462 48.40 -39.02 22.52
N SER A 463 47.94 -39.07 23.79
CA SER A 463 47.69 -40.18 24.77
C SER A 463 46.90 -39.74 26.05
N ARG A 464 46.42 -40.72 26.89
CA ARG A 464 45.85 -40.60 28.27
C ARG A 464 44.41 -40.01 28.38
N GLY A 465 43.46 -40.40 29.25
CA GLY A 465 43.37 -41.36 30.39
C GLY A 465 43.19 -40.65 31.76
N THR A 466 42.27 -40.97 32.71
CA THR A 466 41.41 -42.16 32.98
C THR A 466 40.26 -41.90 34.03
N SER A 467 39.11 -42.60 33.90
CA SER A 467 38.15 -43.17 34.91
C SER A 467 37.76 -42.52 36.29
N GLY A 468 36.44 -42.55 36.59
CA GLY A 468 35.81 -42.72 37.94
C GLY A 468 35.36 -41.45 38.70
N GLU A 469 34.54 -41.47 39.77
CA GLU A 469 33.40 -42.32 40.21
C GLU A 469 32.69 -41.68 41.45
N ALA A 470 31.38 -41.93 41.68
CA ALA A 470 30.57 -41.76 42.93
C ALA A 470 30.31 -40.37 43.63
N ASN A 471 29.06 -40.22 44.12
CA ASN A 471 28.43 -39.60 45.35
C ASN A 471 29.10 -38.39 46.08
N GLU A 472 28.44 -37.51 46.87
CA GLU A 472 27.16 -37.46 47.65
C GLU A 472 26.42 -36.10 47.43
N ALA A 473 25.08 -35.98 47.47
CA ALA A 473 24.17 -35.68 48.61
C ALA A 473 24.39 -34.29 49.30
N THR A 474 23.40 -33.50 49.78
CA THR A 474 22.03 -33.76 50.30
C THR A 474 21.08 -32.52 50.26
N HIS A 475 19.76 -32.75 50.09
CA HIS A 475 18.56 -32.06 50.70
C HIS A 475 18.39 -30.50 50.65
N LEU A 476 17.20 -29.88 50.83
CA LEU A 476 15.79 -30.27 51.10
C LEU A 476 14.87 -29.74 49.95
N SER A 477 13.69 -30.27 49.58
CA SER A 477 12.43 -30.55 50.35
C SER A 477 11.74 -29.26 50.86
N THR A 478 10.42 -29.08 50.96
CA THR A 478 9.17 -29.89 50.73
C THR A 478 8.01 -28.87 50.52
N ASN A 479 6.76 -29.10 50.09
CA ASN A 479 5.80 -30.24 50.07
C ASN A 479 5.10 -30.31 48.67
N LEU A 480 4.11 -31.15 48.29
CA LEU A 480 3.06 -31.98 48.96
C LEU A 480 1.87 -31.16 49.54
N THR A 481 0.59 -31.60 49.53
CA THR A 481 -0.10 -32.88 49.22
C THR A 481 -1.36 -32.62 48.35
N GLY A 482 -2.11 -33.60 47.81
CA GLY A 482 -1.92 -35.06 47.71
C GLY A 482 -3.25 -35.85 47.68
N TYR A 483 -3.14 -37.16 47.40
CA TYR A 483 -4.18 -38.22 47.41
C TYR A 483 -5.25 -38.25 46.28
N GLY A 484 -5.38 -39.46 45.73
CA GLY A 484 -6.55 -40.02 45.03
C GLY A 484 -6.71 -41.49 45.48
N SER A 485 -7.58 -42.28 44.82
CA SER A 485 -7.62 -43.75 45.01
C SER A 485 -8.37 -44.47 43.88
N ASP A 486 -8.01 -45.73 43.64
CA ASP A 486 -8.58 -46.62 42.62
C ASP A 486 -9.89 -47.30 43.05
N ALA A 487 -10.71 -47.73 42.07
CA ALA A 487 -11.55 -48.92 42.16
C ALA A 487 -12.01 -49.37 40.76
N ALA A 488 -12.25 -50.68 40.59
CA ALA A 488 -12.75 -51.28 39.33
C ALA A 488 -14.09 -52.02 39.56
N GLY A 489 -14.84 -52.28 38.48
CA GLY A 489 -16.07 -53.08 38.54
C GLY A 489 -16.66 -53.40 37.16
N GLU A 490 -16.97 -54.69 36.93
CA GLU A 490 -17.71 -55.21 35.77
C GLU A 490 -19.24 -55.22 36.07
N SER A 491 -20.22 -55.63 35.25
CA SER A 491 -20.26 -56.43 34.02
C SER A 491 -21.63 -56.36 33.28
N LYS A 492 -21.62 -56.61 31.95
CA LYS A 492 -22.57 -57.39 31.11
C LYS A 492 -24.10 -57.11 30.97
N SER A 493 -24.53 -57.35 29.71
CA SER A 493 -25.76 -58.01 29.19
C SER A 493 -27.03 -57.26 28.75
N GLU A 494 -27.43 -57.63 27.52
CA GLU A 494 -28.62 -57.38 26.66
C GLU A 494 -29.60 -58.60 26.75
N PRO A 495 -30.61 -58.87 25.86
CA PRO A 495 -31.38 -58.07 24.87
C PRO A 495 -32.93 -58.38 24.87
N LEU A 496 -33.62 -58.16 23.71
CA LEU A 496 -34.93 -58.73 23.23
C LEU A 496 -36.25 -58.00 23.61
N ALA A 497 -37.35 -57.97 22.80
CA ALA A 497 -37.69 -58.55 21.47
C ALA A 497 -38.65 -57.62 20.64
N ALA A 498 -39.14 -58.07 19.47
CA ALA A 498 -39.92 -57.27 18.48
C ALA A 498 -41.26 -57.92 18.00
N ALA A 499 -42.10 -57.17 17.25
CA ALA A 499 -43.31 -57.67 16.55
C ALA A 499 -43.76 -56.78 15.34
N THR A 500 -44.50 -57.37 14.38
CA THR A 500 -45.02 -56.80 13.09
C THR A 500 -46.27 -57.62 12.63
N PRO A 501 -46.75 -57.64 11.35
CA PRO A 501 -47.40 -56.61 10.48
C PRO A 501 -48.78 -57.07 9.87
N THR A 502 -49.40 -56.31 8.93
CA THR A 502 -50.41 -56.76 7.90
C THR A 502 -50.65 -55.64 6.82
N THR A 503 -50.46 -55.78 5.49
CA THR A 503 -51.30 -56.36 4.35
C THR A 503 -52.60 -55.60 3.98
N ASN A 504 -53.07 -55.40 2.71
CA ASN A 504 -52.61 -55.75 1.34
C ASN A 504 -53.45 -55.06 0.20
N HIS A 505 -52.91 -55.01 -1.05
CA HIS A 505 -53.62 -54.94 -2.39
C HIS A 505 -54.45 -53.67 -2.79
N ARG A 506 -54.78 -53.33 -4.08
CA ARG A 506 -54.30 -53.65 -5.47
C ARG A 506 -54.98 -52.68 -6.51
N GLU A 507 -54.33 -52.43 -7.66
CA GLU A 507 -54.74 -51.58 -8.83
C GLU A 507 -55.93 -52.13 -9.69
N PRO A 508 -56.58 -51.40 -10.66
CA PRO A 508 -55.93 -50.58 -11.74
C PRO A 508 -56.66 -49.35 -12.41
N GLU A 509 -55.90 -48.68 -13.32
CA GLU A 509 -56.24 -47.94 -14.58
C GLU A 509 -56.92 -46.52 -14.66
N ARG A 510 -56.06 -45.53 -14.99
CA ARG A 510 -56.14 -44.45 -16.04
C ARG A 510 -57.36 -43.52 -16.20
N GLU A 511 -57.16 -42.22 -15.90
CA GLU A 511 -56.98 -41.12 -16.89
C GLU A 511 -56.47 -39.81 -16.21
N HIS A 512 -56.17 -38.72 -16.96
CA HIS A 512 -55.46 -37.50 -16.47
C HIS A 512 -56.40 -36.24 -16.36
N PRO A 513 -55.97 -35.02 -15.95
CA PRO A 513 -56.07 -34.59 -14.54
C PRO A 513 -56.59 -33.13 -14.27
N PRO A 514 -57.05 -32.82 -13.04
CA PRO A 514 -57.09 -31.44 -12.51
C PRO A 514 -56.16 -31.21 -11.28
N ARG A 515 -56.29 -30.05 -10.61
CA ARG A 515 -55.32 -29.47 -9.64
C ARG A 515 -55.72 -29.64 -8.15
N LEU A 516 -54.78 -29.28 -7.25
CA LEU A 516 -54.88 -29.03 -5.79
C LEU A 516 -54.86 -30.30 -4.88
N ALA A 517 -54.26 -30.33 -3.68
CA ALA A 517 -53.25 -29.45 -3.05
C ALA A 517 -52.56 -30.14 -1.83
N ASP A 518 -51.49 -29.49 -1.33
CA ASP A 518 -50.91 -29.52 0.03
C ASP A 518 -49.97 -30.62 0.59
N HIS A 519 -48.74 -30.13 0.88
CA HIS A 519 -47.84 -30.42 2.03
C HIS A 519 -47.01 -31.74 2.05
N PRO A 520 -45.84 -31.77 2.75
CA PRO A 520 -45.07 -30.71 3.41
C PRO A 520 -43.64 -30.49 2.80
N ARG A 521 -42.88 -29.49 3.30
CA ARG A 521 -41.46 -29.22 2.94
C ARG A 521 -40.52 -29.30 4.15
N PRO A 522 -39.27 -29.80 4.00
CA PRO A 522 -38.15 -29.39 4.86
C PRO A 522 -37.59 -28.01 4.45
N ARG A 523 -36.87 -27.33 5.35
CA ARG A 523 -36.27 -25.99 5.13
C ARG A 523 -34.76 -26.06 4.91
N GLY A 524 -34.23 -25.09 4.17
CA GLY A 524 -32.79 -24.78 4.06
C GLY A 524 -32.62 -23.49 3.27
N ASN A 525 -32.39 -22.36 3.95
CA ASN A 525 -32.43 -21.04 3.32
C ASN A 525 -31.12 -20.70 2.59
N THR A 526 -31.20 -20.52 1.27
CA THR A 526 -30.45 -19.45 0.60
C THR A 526 -31.32 -18.19 0.59
N MET A 527 -30.75 -17.04 0.95
CA MET A 527 -31.45 -15.76 0.92
C MET A 527 -30.52 -14.66 0.43
N TRP A 528 -30.75 -14.23 -0.80
CA TRP A 528 -30.69 -12.84 -1.27
C TRP A 528 -31.61 -12.70 -2.49
N LEU A 529 -32.09 -11.49 -2.75
CA LEU A 529 -32.98 -11.06 -3.85
C LEU A 529 -34.44 -11.59 -3.85
N ARG A 530 -35.38 -10.64 -3.72
CA ARG A 530 -36.67 -10.60 -4.44
C ARG A 530 -37.01 -9.13 -4.77
N PRO A 531 -37.88 -8.85 -5.78
CA PRO A 531 -37.61 -7.74 -6.69
C PRO A 531 -38.64 -6.59 -6.70
N SER A 532 -38.24 -5.55 -7.45
CA SER A 532 -38.90 -4.27 -7.75
C SER A 532 -40.38 -4.33 -8.19
N GLU A 533 -41.14 -3.29 -7.86
CA GLU A 533 -42.14 -2.74 -8.80
C GLU A 533 -42.33 -1.20 -8.66
N ARG A 534 -42.42 -0.53 -9.82
CA ARG A 534 -43.09 0.77 -10.09
C ARG A 534 -42.96 1.95 -9.12
N PHE A 535 -42.26 3.00 -9.59
CA PHE A 535 -42.89 4.33 -9.79
C PHE A 535 -42.31 5.00 -11.03
N ALA A 536 -43.08 5.89 -11.66
CA ALA A 536 -42.69 6.59 -12.89
C ALA A 536 -42.50 8.09 -12.65
N SER A 537 -41.52 8.65 -13.38
CA SER A 537 -41.34 10.06 -13.76
C SER A 537 -41.98 11.14 -12.87
N ARG A 538 -41.16 11.79 -12.04
CA ARG A 538 -41.36 13.20 -11.67
C ARG A 538 -40.06 13.98 -11.86
N ILE A 539 -40.12 15.01 -12.68
CA ILE A 539 -39.11 16.08 -12.72
C ILE A 539 -39.30 16.91 -11.45
N ILE A 540 -38.26 17.06 -10.64
CA ILE A 540 -38.21 18.04 -9.56
C ILE A 540 -36.89 18.79 -9.68
N THR A 541 -36.96 20.02 -10.17
CA THR A 541 -35.90 21.01 -10.04
C THR A 541 -35.99 21.64 -8.65
N SER A 542 -35.06 21.34 -7.75
CA SER A 542 -34.93 22.06 -6.49
C SER A 542 -33.47 22.15 -6.01
N SER A 543 -32.98 23.39 -6.00
CA SER A 543 -31.74 23.84 -5.38
C SER A 543 -31.49 23.24 -3.99
N ALA A 544 -30.28 22.72 -3.77
CA ALA A 544 -29.67 22.56 -2.45
C ALA A 544 -28.21 23.02 -2.54
N ASN A 545 -27.87 24.12 -1.84
CA ASN A 545 -26.49 24.63 -1.78
C ASN A 545 -25.70 23.87 -0.71
N GLU A 546 -25.18 22.71 -1.08
CA GLU A 546 -23.99 22.17 -0.43
C GLU A 546 -22.76 22.85 -1.05
N THR A 547 -21.77 23.21 -0.22
CA THR A 547 -20.52 23.86 -0.67
C THR A 547 -19.61 22.86 -1.39
N ARG A 548 -19.95 22.55 -2.64
CA ARG A 548 -19.05 21.88 -3.59
C ARG A 548 -17.76 22.70 -3.74
N PRO A 549 -16.59 22.04 -3.93
CA PRO A 549 -15.46 22.71 -4.58
C PRO A 549 -15.86 23.17 -5.99
N ASP A 550 -15.10 24.09 -6.60
CA ASP A 550 -15.48 24.70 -7.89
C ASP A 550 -15.33 23.72 -9.08
N LEU A 551 -16.32 22.83 -9.19
CA LEU A 551 -16.48 21.92 -10.32
C LEU A 551 -16.87 22.65 -11.61
N SER A 552 -17.25 23.94 -11.58
CA SER A 552 -17.66 24.67 -12.79
C SER A 552 -16.49 24.91 -13.74
N ALA A 553 -15.28 25.11 -13.20
CA ALA A 553 -14.05 25.19 -13.99
C ALA A 553 -13.74 23.86 -14.71
N ILE A 554 -13.93 22.73 -14.01
CA ILE A 554 -13.72 21.38 -14.56
C ILE A 554 -14.82 21.05 -15.58
N GLU A 555 -16.07 21.42 -15.31
CA GLU A 555 -17.19 21.25 -16.23
C GLU A 555 -16.97 22.06 -17.52
N ALA A 556 -16.53 23.32 -17.43
CA ALA A 556 -16.19 24.15 -18.58
C ALA A 556 -15.00 23.58 -19.38
N GLN A 557 -13.97 23.07 -18.70
CA GLN A 557 -12.84 22.39 -19.35
C GLN A 557 -13.32 21.14 -20.11
N VAL A 558 -14.10 20.28 -19.46
CA VAL A 558 -14.64 19.05 -20.07
C VAL A 558 -15.58 19.37 -21.23
N GLN A 559 -16.45 20.38 -21.12
CA GLN A 559 -17.32 20.83 -22.21
C GLN A 559 -16.50 21.29 -23.43
N LYS A 560 -15.44 22.10 -23.23
CA LYS A 560 -14.50 22.48 -24.31
C LYS A 560 -13.90 21.24 -24.98
N VAL A 561 -13.43 20.27 -24.20
CA VAL A 561 -12.83 19.03 -24.74
C VAL A 561 -13.87 18.18 -25.49
N VAL A 562 -15.13 18.17 -25.05
CA VAL A 562 -16.25 17.50 -25.77
C VAL A 562 -16.61 18.20 -27.09
N GLU A 563 -16.47 19.52 -27.20
CA GLU A 563 -16.56 20.20 -28.50
C GLU A 563 -15.35 19.83 -29.41
N GLU A 564 -14.15 19.71 -28.85
CA GLU A 564 -12.96 19.27 -29.59
C GLU A 564 -13.05 17.81 -30.09
N LEU A 565 -13.77 16.93 -29.39
CA LEU A 565 -14.11 15.58 -29.86
C LEU A 565 -15.02 15.56 -31.10
N LYS A 566 -15.62 16.69 -31.50
CA LYS A 566 -16.43 16.82 -32.73
C LYS A 566 -15.60 17.28 -33.93
N SER A 567 -14.31 17.57 -33.74
CA SER A 567 -13.40 18.00 -34.79
C SER A 567 -13.12 16.89 -35.80
N SER A 568 -12.97 17.25 -37.08
CA SER A 568 -12.47 16.36 -38.12
C SER A 568 -10.92 16.26 -38.15
N SER A 569 -10.23 17.03 -37.31
CA SER A 569 -8.76 17.00 -37.20
C SER A 569 -8.30 15.89 -36.28
N LEU A 570 -7.54 14.93 -36.81
CA LEU A 570 -6.98 13.81 -36.05
C LEU A 570 -6.11 14.29 -34.88
N ASP A 571 -5.33 15.35 -35.04
CA ASP A 571 -4.48 15.87 -33.96
C ASP A 571 -5.28 16.53 -32.84
N THR A 572 -6.42 17.17 -33.17
CA THR A 572 -7.37 17.65 -32.17
C THR A 572 -8.01 16.48 -31.41
N LEU A 573 -8.42 15.42 -32.12
CA LEU A 573 -8.99 14.21 -31.50
C LEU A 573 -7.97 13.46 -30.63
N ARG A 574 -6.70 13.37 -31.04
CA ARG A 574 -5.60 12.80 -30.25
C ARG A 574 -5.42 13.58 -28.95
N GLY A 575 -5.38 14.91 -29.01
CA GLY A 575 -5.28 15.79 -27.85
C GLY A 575 -6.48 15.64 -26.90
N ALA A 576 -7.70 15.83 -27.40
CA ALA A 576 -8.92 15.76 -26.61
C ALA A 576 -9.14 14.39 -25.94
N THR A 577 -8.86 13.28 -26.64
CA THR A 577 -8.94 11.93 -26.05
C THR A 577 -7.85 11.69 -25.00
N ALA A 578 -6.64 12.23 -25.18
CA ALA A 578 -5.58 12.18 -24.16
C ALA A 578 -5.93 13.01 -22.91
N GLU A 579 -6.55 14.18 -23.08
CA GLU A 579 -6.98 15.04 -21.97
C GLU A 579 -8.08 14.34 -21.14
N LEU A 580 -9.11 13.76 -21.77
CA LEU A 580 -10.11 12.97 -21.04
C LEU A 580 -9.52 11.73 -20.37
N ARG A 581 -8.56 11.05 -21.01
CA ARG A 581 -7.82 9.91 -20.42
C ARG A 581 -7.15 10.32 -19.10
N LEU A 582 -6.53 11.51 -19.06
CA LEU A 582 -5.85 12.07 -17.89
C LEU A 582 -6.84 12.58 -16.83
N LEU A 583 -7.83 13.39 -17.21
CA LEU A 583 -8.84 13.93 -16.29
C LEU A 583 -9.61 12.82 -15.55
N ALA A 584 -9.94 11.73 -16.25
CA ALA A 584 -10.60 10.57 -15.66
C ALA A 584 -9.68 9.67 -14.82
N LYS A 585 -8.34 9.82 -14.88
CA LYS A 585 -7.37 8.86 -14.29
C LYS A 585 -7.41 8.82 -12.76
N HIS A 586 -7.47 9.99 -12.11
CA HIS A 586 -7.21 10.10 -10.66
C HIS A 586 -8.39 10.61 -9.81
N ASN A 587 -9.32 11.40 -10.35
CA ASN A 587 -10.40 12.03 -9.57
C ASN A 587 -11.77 11.39 -9.88
N MET A 588 -12.59 11.12 -8.86
CA MET A 588 -13.94 10.54 -9.02
C MET A 588 -14.98 11.58 -9.48
N ASP A 589 -14.88 12.83 -9.05
CA ASP A 589 -15.78 13.90 -9.50
C ASP A 589 -15.55 14.19 -10.98
N ASN A 590 -14.29 14.21 -11.43
CA ASN A 590 -13.96 14.32 -12.86
C ASN A 590 -14.65 13.21 -13.69
N ARG A 591 -14.64 11.95 -13.21
CA ARG A 591 -15.31 10.84 -13.91
C ARG A 591 -16.83 11.08 -14.03
N ILE A 592 -17.45 11.68 -13.01
CA ILE A 592 -18.88 12.02 -13.01
C ILE A 592 -19.15 13.18 -13.97
N VAL A 593 -18.36 14.26 -13.92
CA VAL A 593 -18.50 15.44 -14.80
C VAL A 593 -18.29 15.07 -16.27
N ILE A 594 -17.30 14.23 -16.60
CA ILE A 594 -17.05 13.74 -17.97
C ILE A 594 -18.24 12.94 -18.52
N ALA A 595 -18.89 12.13 -17.68
CA ALA A 595 -20.12 11.43 -18.07
C ALA A 595 -21.31 12.39 -18.24
N GLN A 596 -21.48 13.35 -17.34
CA GLN A 596 -22.55 14.35 -17.38
C GLN A 596 -22.45 15.29 -18.59
N CYS A 597 -21.24 15.61 -19.04
CA CYS A 597 -21.01 16.39 -20.27
C CYS A 597 -21.22 15.59 -21.57
N GLY A 598 -21.67 14.33 -21.50
CA GLY A 598 -21.98 13.51 -22.67
C GLY A 598 -20.76 12.97 -23.43
N ALA A 599 -19.55 12.99 -22.84
CA ALA A 599 -18.33 12.56 -23.51
C ALA A 599 -18.34 11.06 -23.89
N ILE A 600 -19.14 10.25 -23.20
CA ILE A 600 -19.18 8.78 -23.36
C ILE A 600 -19.54 8.37 -24.79
N ASP A 601 -20.57 8.95 -25.41
CA ASP A 601 -21.00 8.56 -26.76
C ASP A 601 -19.92 8.86 -27.82
N TYR A 602 -19.21 9.99 -27.69
CA TYR A 602 -18.08 10.33 -28.56
C TYR A 602 -16.90 9.37 -28.35
N LEU A 603 -16.54 9.07 -27.10
CA LEU A 603 -15.49 8.10 -26.78
C LEU A 603 -15.83 6.70 -27.33
N VAL A 604 -17.10 6.28 -27.26
CA VAL A 604 -17.55 5.00 -27.83
C VAL A 604 -17.48 4.99 -29.35
N GLY A 605 -17.82 6.09 -30.03
CA GLY A 605 -17.63 6.23 -31.47
C GLY A 605 -16.16 6.13 -31.88
N LEU A 606 -15.27 6.75 -31.12
CA LEU A 606 -13.82 6.77 -31.38
C LEU A 606 -13.12 5.43 -31.12
N LEU A 607 -13.76 4.44 -30.48
CA LEU A 607 -13.27 3.06 -30.43
C LEU A 607 -13.17 2.41 -31.83
N LEU A 608 -13.93 2.90 -32.82
CA LEU A 608 -13.88 2.44 -34.21
C LEU A 608 -12.93 3.26 -35.09
N SER A 609 -12.09 4.12 -34.49
CA SER A 609 -11.08 4.89 -35.24
C SER A 609 -9.96 4.00 -35.78
N GLU A 610 -9.53 4.26 -37.01
CA GLU A 610 -8.34 3.65 -37.62
C GLU A 610 -7.03 4.21 -37.03
N ASP A 611 -7.08 5.36 -36.34
CA ASP A 611 -5.93 5.90 -35.61
C ASP A 611 -5.77 5.16 -34.27
N SER A 612 -4.68 4.39 -34.16
CA SER A 612 -4.40 3.57 -32.99
C SER A 612 -4.27 4.38 -31.69
N LYS A 613 -3.82 5.64 -31.70
CA LYS A 613 -3.64 6.41 -30.47
C LYS A 613 -4.95 7.06 -30.01
N ILE A 614 -5.81 7.47 -30.94
CA ILE A 614 -7.21 7.85 -30.65
C ILE A 614 -7.96 6.66 -30.05
N GLN A 615 -7.90 5.48 -30.68
CA GLN A 615 -8.57 4.27 -30.19
C GLN A 615 -8.08 3.86 -28.80
N GLU A 616 -6.76 3.84 -28.59
CA GLU A 616 -6.10 3.51 -27.32
C GLU A 616 -6.44 4.52 -26.21
N ASN A 617 -6.41 5.83 -26.50
CA ASN A 617 -6.84 6.85 -25.55
C ASN A 617 -8.33 6.71 -25.21
N ALA A 618 -9.20 6.47 -26.20
CA ALA A 618 -10.63 6.34 -26.01
C ALA A 618 -11.01 5.12 -25.14
N VAL A 619 -10.42 3.95 -25.39
CA VAL A 619 -10.66 2.77 -24.55
C VAL A 619 -10.10 2.93 -23.14
N THR A 620 -8.96 3.62 -22.99
CA THR A 620 -8.38 3.90 -21.67
C THR A 620 -9.20 4.92 -20.88
N ALA A 621 -9.77 5.93 -21.55
CA ALA A 621 -10.71 6.88 -20.94
C ALA A 621 -11.99 6.16 -20.49
N LEU A 622 -12.58 5.29 -21.33
CA LEU A 622 -13.76 4.50 -20.94
C LEU A 622 -13.46 3.51 -19.81
N LEU A 623 -12.29 2.89 -19.77
CA LEU A 623 -11.82 2.08 -18.65
C LEU A 623 -11.80 2.90 -17.35
N ASN A 624 -11.14 4.06 -17.38
CA ASN A 624 -11.06 4.98 -16.23
C ASN A 624 -12.46 5.45 -15.77
N LEU A 625 -13.35 5.81 -16.71
CA LEU A 625 -14.72 6.20 -16.40
C LEU A 625 -15.53 5.06 -15.79
N SER A 626 -15.31 3.82 -16.24
CA SER A 626 -16.04 2.62 -15.77
C SER A 626 -15.76 2.25 -14.30
N ILE A 627 -14.74 2.83 -13.65
CA ILE A 627 -14.49 2.59 -12.23
C ILE A 627 -15.69 3.06 -11.38
N ASN A 628 -16.35 4.16 -11.76
CA ASN A 628 -17.60 4.61 -11.13
C ASN A 628 -18.83 3.79 -11.61
N ASP A 629 -19.66 3.30 -10.67
CA ASP A 629 -20.83 2.44 -10.99
C ASP A 629 -21.94 3.13 -11.80
N ASN A 630 -22.19 4.42 -11.58
CA ASN A 630 -23.17 5.17 -12.38
C ASN A 630 -22.70 5.24 -13.85
N ASN A 631 -21.39 5.43 -14.05
CA ASN A 631 -20.77 5.45 -15.37
C ASN A 631 -20.78 4.08 -16.05
N LYS A 632 -20.63 2.96 -15.32
CA LYS A 632 -20.79 1.60 -15.91
C LYS A 632 -22.14 1.45 -16.61
N SER A 633 -23.19 2.00 -16.02
CA SER A 633 -24.54 2.00 -16.61
C SER A 633 -24.63 2.89 -17.84
N ALA A 634 -24.08 4.10 -17.80
CA ALA A 634 -24.07 5.02 -18.95
C ALA A 634 -23.28 4.46 -20.16
N ILE A 635 -22.06 3.93 -19.93
CA ILE A 635 -21.23 3.30 -20.97
C ILE A 635 -21.95 2.11 -21.62
N ALA A 636 -22.70 1.32 -20.84
CA ALA A 636 -23.50 0.22 -21.36
C ALA A 636 -24.76 0.67 -22.12
N GLN A 637 -25.32 1.84 -21.82
CA GLN A 637 -26.44 2.45 -22.55
C GLN A 637 -25.99 3.10 -23.87
N ALA A 638 -24.78 3.65 -23.92
CA ALA A 638 -24.10 4.10 -25.14
C ALA A 638 -23.68 2.96 -26.11
N ASN A 639 -24.15 1.72 -25.88
CA ASN A 639 -23.91 0.53 -26.70
C ASN A 639 -22.43 0.13 -26.87
N ALA A 640 -21.55 0.51 -25.92
CA ALA A 640 -20.10 0.31 -26.00
C ALA A 640 -19.62 -1.15 -26.19
N ILE A 641 -20.46 -2.16 -25.97
CA ILE A 641 -20.07 -3.58 -25.98
C ILE A 641 -19.51 -4.01 -27.34
N GLU A 642 -20.18 -3.72 -28.46
CA GLU A 642 -19.69 -4.14 -29.78
C GLU A 642 -18.42 -3.37 -30.22
N PRO A 643 -18.31 -2.04 -30.03
CA PRO A 643 -17.05 -1.32 -30.25
C PRO A 643 -15.89 -1.79 -29.37
N LEU A 644 -16.11 -2.13 -28.09
CA LEU A 644 -15.07 -2.73 -27.25
C LEU A 644 -14.62 -4.09 -27.80
N ILE A 645 -15.56 -4.92 -28.27
CA ILE A 645 -15.26 -6.21 -28.91
C ILE A 645 -14.53 -6.03 -30.25
N HIS A 646 -14.74 -4.92 -30.96
CA HIS A 646 -13.92 -4.54 -32.11
C HIS A 646 -12.47 -4.27 -31.66
N VAL A 647 -12.24 -3.34 -30.72
CA VAL A 647 -10.89 -3.01 -30.21
C VAL A 647 -10.15 -4.25 -29.69
N LEU A 648 -10.85 -5.15 -28.99
CA LEU A 648 -10.28 -6.40 -28.49
C LEU A 648 -9.77 -7.34 -29.61
N LYS A 649 -10.33 -7.22 -30.83
CA LYS A 649 -9.88 -7.96 -32.03
C LYS A 649 -8.78 -7.22 -32.79
N THR A 650 -8.91 -5.90 -32.99
CA THR A 650 -8.13 -5.15 -33.98
C THR A 650 -7.05 -4.22 -33.41
N GLY A 651 -7.18 -3.78 -32.15
CA GLY A 651 -6.35 -2.71 -31.59
C GLY A 651 -4.92 -3.09 -31.20
N SER A 652 -4.16 -2.09 -30.71
CA SER A 652 -2.84 -2.27 -30.12
C SER A 652 -2.88 -3.25 -28.92
N PRO A 653 -1.75 -3.86 -28.50
CA PRO A 653 -1.72 -4.73 -27.32
C PRO A 653 -2.31 -4.06 -26.07
N GLU A 654 -1.98 -2.78 -25.83
CA GLU A 654 -2.57 -2.00 -24.73
C GLU A 654 -4.06 -1.72 -24.95
N ALA A 655 -4.50 -1.39 -26.17
CA ALA A 655 -5.92 -1.17 -26.44
C ALA A 655 -6.75 -2.46 -26.23
N LYS A 656 -6.19 -3.64 -26.55
CA LYS A 656 -6.79 -4.95 -26.26
C LYS A 656 -6.86 -5.25 -24.76
N GLU A 657 -5.78 -4.97 -24.01
CA GLU A 657 -5.75 -5.04 -22.54
C GLU A 657 -6.83 -4.14 -21.91
N ASN A 658 -6.84 -2.86 -22.28
CA ASN A 658 -7.78 -1.88 -21.75
C ASN A 658 -9.24 -2.21 -22.14
N SER A 659 -9.47 -2.78 -23.33
CA SER A 659 -10.79 -3.31 -23.72
C SER A 659 -11.23 -4.50 -22.85
N ALA A 660 -10.35 -5.49 -22.64
CA ALA A 660 -10.65 -6.64 -21.79
C ALA A 660 -10.95 -6.22 -20.33
N ALA A 661 -10.18 -5.27 -19.79
CA ALA A 661 -10.42 -4.68 -18.48
C ALA A 661 -11.75 -3.90 -18.42
N THR A 662 -12.12 -3.18 -19.48
CA THR A 662 -13.41 -2.45 -19.57
C THR A 662 -14.58 -3.43 -19.63
N LEU A 663 -14.48 -4.48 -20.45
CA LEU A 663 -15.49 -5.54 -20.54
C LEU A 663 -15.64 -6.29 -19.21
N PHE A 664 -14.55 -6.52 -18.47
CA PHE A 664 -14.63 -7.01 -17.09
C PHE A 664 -15.42 -6.04 -16.20
N SER A 665 -15.04 -4.76 -16.16
CA SER A 665 -15.68 -3.72 -15.35
C SER A 665 -17.20 -3.62 -15.60
N LEU A 666 -17.61 -3.59 -16.88
CA LEU A 666 -19.02 -3.54 -17.28
C LEU A 666 -19.77 -4.83 -16.94
N SER A 667 -19.11 -6.00 -16.93
CA SER A 667 -19.71 -7.30 -16.63
C SER A 667 -20.07 -7.52 -15.15
N VAL A 668 -19.70 -6.61 -14.25
CA VAL A 668 -20.17 -6.63 -12.85
C VAL A 668 -21.70 -6.51 -12.79
N ILE A 669 -22.30 -5.75 -13.71
CA ILE A 669 -23.75 -5.66 -13.92
C ILE A 669 -24.26 -6.92 -14.63
N GLU A 670 -25.27 -7.60 -14.08
CA GLU A 670 -25.76 -8.89 -14.61
C GLU A 670 -26.29 -8.79 -16.05
N GLU A 671 -27.07 -7.76 -16.38
CA GLU A 671 -27.60 -7.53 -17.73
C GLU A 671 -26.46 -7.42 -18.76
N ASN A 672 -25.34 -6.80 -18.38
CA ASN A 672 -24.17 -6.66 -19.23
C ASN A 672 -23.39 -7.98 -19.32
N LYS A 673 -23.26 -8.74 -18.23
CA LYS A 673 -22.66 -10.08 -18.20
C LYS A 673 -23.35 -11.05 -19.18
N VAL A 674 -24.68 -10.93 -19.30
CA VAL A 674 -25.48 -11.69 -20.28
C VAL A 674 -25.30 -11.17 -21.70
N LYS A 675 -25.26 -9.84 -21.93
CA LYS A 675 -25.00 -9.23 -23.24
C LYS A 675 -23.61 -9.58 -23.79
N ILE A 676 -22.54 -9.26 -23.04
CA ILE A 676 -21.13 -9.46 -23.43
C ILE A 676 -20.88 -10.94 -23.80
N GLY A 677 -21.44 -11.87 -23.02
CA GLY A 677 -21.34 -13.30 -23.29
C GLY A 677 -22.13 -13.81 -24.50
N ARG A 678 -23.06 -13.01 -25.05
CA ARG A 678 -23.82 -13.29 -26.28
C ARG A 678 -23.26 -12.55 -27.50
N SER A 679 -22.66 -11.38 -27.33
CA SER A 679 -21.98 -10.57 -28.36
C SER A 679 -20.67 -11.18 -28.91
N GLY A 680 -20.31 -12.41 -28.52
CA GLY A 680 -19.11 -13.08 -29.04
C GLY A 680 -17.78 -12.56 -28.49
N ALA A 681 -17.78 -11.75 -27.41
CA ALA A 681 -16.56 -11.29 -26.73
C ALA A 681 -15.63 -12.42 -26.27
N ILE A 682 -16.21 -13.60 -25.99
CA ILE A 682 -15.52 -14.74 -25.36
C ILE A 682 -14.38 -15.30 -26.24
N GLY A 683 -14.54 -15.33 -27.57
CA GLY A 683 -13.48 -15.80 -28.47
C GLY A 683 -12.22 -14.93 -28.39
N PRO A 684 -12.32 -13.62 -28.66
CA PRO A 684 -11.20 -12.68 -28.52
C PRO A 684 -10.62 -12.60 -27.10
N LEU A 685 -11.43 -12.78 -26.05
CA LEU A 685 -10.91 -12.89 -24.67
C LEU A 685 -10.04 -14.14 -24.49
N VAL A 686 -10.39 -15.28 -25.09
CA VAL A 686 -9.55 -16.49 -25.04
C VAL A 686 -8.32 -16.37 -25.94
N GLU A 687 -8.42 -15.66 -27.07
CA GLU A 687 -7.25 -15.32 -27.89
C GLU A 687 -6.24 -14.46 -27.11
N LEU A 688 -6.72 -13.44 -26.38
CA LEU A 688 -5.87 -12.62 -25.50
C LEU A 688 -5.32 -13.42 -24.31
N LEU A 689 -6.06 -14.41 -23.80
CA LEU A 689 -5.60 -15.33 -22.76
C LEU A 689 -4.43 -16.22 -23.22
N GLY A 690 -4.42 -16.63 -24.49
CA GLY A 690 -3.34 -17.41 -25.09
C GLY A 690 -2.16 -16.58 -25.56
N ASN A 691 -2.43 -15.51 -26.31
CA ASN A 691 -1.43 -14.77 -27.10
C ASN A 691 -1.08 -13.38 -26.54
N GLY A 692 -1.77 -12.91 -25.50
CA GLY A 692 -1.55 -11.59 -24.90
C GLY A 692 -0.29 -11.49 -24.04
N THR A 693 0.05 -10.25 -23.67
CA THR A 693 1.05 -9.92 -22.65
C THR A 693 0.65 -10.51 -21.28
N PRO A 694 1.55 -10.58 -20.27
CA PRO A 694 1.18 -10.99 -18.92
C PRO A 694 0.01 -10.18 -18.32
N ARG A 695 -0.13 -8.91 -18.70
CA ARG A 695 -1.28 -8.06 -18.36
C ARG A 695 -2.53 -8.47 -19.13
N GLY A 696 -2.44 -8.63 -20.45
CA GLY A 696 -3.56 -9.07 -21.29
C GLY A 696 -4.14 -10.41 -20.85
N LYS A 697 -3.28 -11.37 -20.49
CA LYS A 697 -3.70 -12.67 -19.94
C LYS A 697 -4.43 -12.53 -18.60
N LYS A 698 -3.94 -11.67 -17.70
CA LYS A 698 -4.57 -11.39 -16.39
C LYS A 698 -5.93 -10.71 -16.51
N ASP A 699 -6.05 -9.74 -17.41
CA ASP A 699 -7.29 -8.99 -17.63
C ASP A 699 -8.32 -9.86 -18.38
N ALA A 700 -7.89 -10.65 -19.37
CA ALA A 700 -8.70 -11.68 -20.02
C ALA A 700 -9.19 -12.76 -19.03
N ALA A 701 -8.30 -13.32 -18.19
CA ALA A 701 -8.68 -14.30 -17.16
C ALA A 701 -9.67 -13.73 -16.14
N THR A 702 -9.57 -12.42 -15.85
CA THR A 702 -10.47 -11.73 -14.92
C THR A 702 -11.84 -11.43 -15.54
N ALA A 703 -11.90 -11.05 -16.82
CA ALA A 703 -13.14 -10.96 -17.58
C ALA A 703 -13.83 -12.33 -17.70
N LEU A 704 -13.10 -13.36 -18.11
CA LEU A 704 -13.60 -14.73 -18.25
C LEU A 704 -14.08 -15.32 -16.92
N PHE A 705 -13.39 -15.03 -15.81
CA PHE A 705 -13.87 -15.38 -14.47
C PHE A 705 -15.26 -14.82 -14.19
N ASN A 706 -15.45 -13.50 -14.34
CA ASN A 706 -16.73 -12.88 -14.00
C ASN A 706 -17.86 -13.27 -14.98
N LEU A 707 -17.54 -13.43 -16.27
CA LEU A 707 -18.48 -13.96 -17.27
C LEU A 707 -18.87 -15.42 -16.99
N SER A 708 -17.96 -16.25 -16.46
CA SER A 708 -18.20 -17.67 -16.15
C SER A 708 -19.13 -17.90 -14.95
N ILE A 709 -19.44 -16.87 -14.16
CA ILE A 709 -20.44 -16.96 -13.10
C ILE A 709 -21.83 -17.25 -13.70
N PHE A 710 -22.15 -16.62 -14.85
CA PHE A 710 -23.39 -16.85 -15.58
C PHE A 710 -23.37 -18.19 -16.32
N HIS A 711 -24.38 -19.03 -16.12
CA HIS A 711 -24.34 -20.45 -16.51
C HIS A 711 -24.17 -20.66 -18.02
N GLU A 712 -24.96 -19.97 -18.86
CA GLU A 712 -24.91 -20.13 -20.31
C GLU A 712 -23.62 -19.59 -20.96
N ASN A 713 -22.82 -18.80 -20.25
CA ASN A 713 -21.51 -18.37 -20.73
C ASN A 713 -20.45 -19.47 -20.57
N LYS A 714 -20.58 -20.37 -19.57
CA LYS A 714 -19.62 -21.45 -19.31
C LYS A 714 -19.40 -22.33 -20.55
N ALA A 715 -20.48 -22.73 -21.22
CA ALA A 715 -20.41 -23.54 -22.43
C ALA A 715 -19.65 -22.83 -23.57
N ARG A 716 -19.87 -21.51 -23.75
CA ARG A 716 -19.16 -20.70 -24.75
C ARG A 716 -17.67 -20.55 -24.43
N ILE A 717 -17.32 -20.40 -23.15
CA ILE A 717 -15.92 -20.31 -22.68
C ILE A 717 -15.18 -21.64 -22.95
N VAL A 718 -15.82 -22.78 -22.71
CA VAL A 718 -15.26 -24.11 -23.06
C VAL A 718 -15.12 -24.26 -24.58
N GLN A 719 -16.17 -23.95 -25.34
CA GLN A 719 -16.18 -24.05 -26.82
C GLN A 719 -15.14 -23.14 -27.49
N ALA A 720 -14.78 -22.02 -26.87
CA ALA A 720 -13.71 -21.13 -27.35
C ALA A 720 -12.28 -21.64 -27.05
N GLY A 721 -12.11 -22.79 -26.39
CA GLY A 721 -10.80 -23.35 -26.08
C GLY A 721 -10.10 -22.69 -24.88
N ALA A 722 -10.85 -22.12 -23.94
CA ALA A 722 -10.26 -21.45 -22.76
C ALA A 722 -9.47 -22.42 -21.86
N VAL A 723 -9.90 -23.69 -21.78
CA VAL A 723 -9.43 -24.62 -20.74
C VAL A 723 -7.93 -24.91 -20.84
N ARG A 724 -7.39 -25.14 -22.04
CA ARG A 724 -5.93 -25.33 -22.23
C ARG A 724 -5.13 -24.16 -21.67
N HIS A 725 -5.46 -22.94 -22.10
CA HIS A 725 -4.81 -21.71 -21.65
C HIS A 725 -4.97 -21.47 -20.14
N LEU A 726 -6.09 -21.88 -19.54
CA LEU A 726 -6.29 -21.80 -18.10
C LEU A 726 -5.43 -22.80 -17.33
N VAL A 727 -5.19 -24.01 -17.85
CA VAL A 727 -4.25 -24.97 -17.25
C VAL A 727 -2.81 -24.48 -17.39
N GLU A 728 -2.43 -23.92 -18.55
CA GLU A 728 -1.12 -23.26 -18.75
C GLU A 728 -0.87 -22.11 -17.76
N LEU A 729 -1.92 -21.35 -17.39
CA LEU A 729 -1.86 -20.27 -16.41
C LEU A 729 -1.94 -20.73 -14.93
N MET A 730 -1.90 -22.03 -14.67
CA MET A 730 -1.75 -22.59 -13.33
C MET A 730 -0.29 -22.87 -12.93
N ASP A 731 0.68 -22.64 -13.84
CA ASP A 731 2.09 -22.52 -13.48
C ASP A 731 2.28 -21.39 -12.43
N PRO A 732 2.89 -21.66 -11.25
CA PRO A 732 3.22 -20.63 -10.27
C PRO A 732 4.01 -19.44 -10.85
N ALA A 733 4.89 -19.66 -11.83
CA ALA A 733 5.66 -18.61 -12.50
C ALA A 733 4.79 -17.63 -13.30
N ALA A 734 3.58 -18.05 -13.73
CA ALA A 734 2.62 -17.17 -14.40
C ALA A 734 1.86 -16.24 -13.43
N GLY A 735 1.97 -16.45 -12.11
CA GLY A 735 1.37 -15.59 -11.08
C GLY A 735 -0.17 -15.54 -11.07
N MET A 736 -0.84 -16.42 -11.82
CA MET A 736 -2.30 -16.36 -12.08
C MET A 736 -3.11 -17.55 -11.53
N VAL A 737 -2.45 -18.51 -10.88
CA VAL A 737 -3.01 -19.78 -10.39
C VAL A 737 -4.40 -19.64 -9.75
N ASP A 738 -4.52 -18.80 -8.72
CA ASP A 738 -5.80 -18.58 -7.99
C ASP A 738 -6.95 -18.12 -8.89
N LYS A 739 -6.66 -17.34 -9.94
CA LYS A 739 -7.66 -16.86 -10.90
C LYS A 739 -8.02 -17.98 -11.89
N ALA A 740 -7.01 -18.63 -12.46
CA ALA A 740 -7.20 -19.71 -13.42
C ALA A 740 -8.02 -20.88 -12.83
N VAL A 741 -7.65 -21.34 -11.63
CA VAL A 741 -8.35 -22.38 -10.87
C VAL A 741 -9.80 -21.97 -10.57
N ALA A 742 -10.06 -20.68 -10.27
CA ALA A 742 -11.42 -20.19 -10.04
C ALA A 742 -12.29 -20.23 -11.30
N VAL A 743 -11.72 -19.96 -12.50
CA VAL A 743 -12.44 -20.18 -13.76
C VAL A 743 -12.69 -21.67 -13.98
N LEU A 744 -11.69 -22.53 -13.81
CA LEU A 744 -11.85 -23.98 -14.00
C LEU A 744 -12.89 -24.57 -13.03
N ALA A 745 -12.95 -24.11 -11.78
CA ALA A 745 -13.98 -24.52 -10.82
C ALA A 745 -15.40 -24.12 -11.27
N ASN A 746 -15.58 -22.94 -11.86
CA ASN A 746 -16.84 -22.53 -12.47
C ASN A 746 -17.20 -23.39 -13.69
N LEU A 747 -16.24 -23.69 -14.57
CA LEU A 747 -16.45 -24.53 -15.76
C LEU A 747 -16.70 -26.01 -15.41
N ALA A 748 -16.11 -26.52 -14.34
CA ALA A 748 -16.35 -27.88 -13.84
C ALA A 748 -17.80 -28.13 -13.38
N THR A 749 -18.64 -27.10 -13.27
CA THR A 749 -20.08 -27.27 -13.00
C THR A 749 -20.89 -27.77 -14.20
N ILE A 750 -20.38 -27.67 -15.43
CA ILE A 750 -21.06 -28.11 -16.66
C ILE A 750 -20.43 -29.39 -17.26
N PRO A 751 -21.16 -30.23 -18.02
CA PRO A 751 -20.63 -31.48 -18.58
C PRO A 751 -19.42 -31.25 -19.50
N GLU A 752 -19.49 -30.25 -20.36
CA GLU A 752 -18.48 -29.94 -21.38
C GLU A 752 -17.18 -29.48 -20.72
N GLY A 753 -17.27 -28.65 -19.68
CA GLY A 753 -16.13 -28.18 -18.90
C GLY A 753 -15.46 -29.31 -18.11
N ARG A 754 -16.24 -30.25 -17.54
CA ARG A 754 -15.68 -31.46 -16.89
C ARG A 754 -14.90 -32.32 -17.87
N SER A 755 -15.40 -32.51 -19.09
CA SER A 755 -14.69 -33.26 -20.14
C SER A 755 -13.42 -32.54 -20.58
N ALA A 756 -13.49 -31.24 -20.86
CA ALA A 756 -12.34 -30.44 -21.30
C ALA A 756 -11.23 -30.40 -20.23
N ILE A 757 -11.56 -30.20 -18.94
CA ILE A 757 -10.55 -30.18 -17.86
C ILE A 757 -9.84 -31.53 -17.71
N GLY A 758 -10.53 -32.65 -17.96
CA GLY A 758 -9.94 -33.99 -17.97
C GLY A 758 -9.13 -34.31 -19.24
N GLN A 759 -9.35 -33.58 -20.33
CA GLN A 759 -8.65 -33.75 -21.61
C GLN A 759 -7.39 -32.88 -21.69
N GLU A 760 -7.49 -31.61 -21.30
CA GLU A 760 -6.39 -30.61 -21.33
C GLU A 760 -5.42 -30.72 -20.14
N GLY A 761 -5.28 -31.92 -19.54
CA GLY A 761 -4.31 -32.17 -18.47
C GLY A 761 -4.54 -31.42 -17.15
N GLY A 762 -5.72 -30.86 -16.90
CA GLY A 762 -5.98 -30.04 -15.71
C GLY A 762 -6.05 -30.80 -14.39
N ILE A 763 -6.21 -32.13 -14.40
CA ILE A 763 -6.36 -32.94 -13.17
C ILE A 763 -5.10 -32.94 -12.29
N PRO A 764 -3.89 -33.29 -12.77
CA PRO A 764 -2.66 -33.22 -11.97
C PRO A 764 -2.42 -31.84 -11.34
N VAL A 765 -2.53 -30.76 -12.13
CA VAL A 765 -2.24 -29.40 -11.65
C VAL A 765 -3.31 -28.92 -10.64
N LEU A 766 -4.56 -29.38 -10.75
CA LEU A 766 -5.57 -29.15 -9.70
C LEU A 766 -5.24 -29.89 -8.39
N VAL A 767 -4.60 -31.07 -8.44
CA VAL A 767 -4.16 -31.79 -7.24
C VAL A 767 -2.94 -31.10 -6.61
N GLU A 768 -1.97 -30.68 -7.41
CA GLU A 768 -0.84 -29.86 -6.97
C GLU A 768 -1.30 -28.56 -6.27
N VAL A 769 -2.31 -27.87 -6.81
CA VAL A 769 -2.90 -26.69 -6.15
C VAL A 769 -3.57 -27.04 -4.81
N VAL A 770 -4.15 -28.23 -4.63
CA VAL A 770 -4.66 -28.67 -3.31
C VAL A 770 -3.52 -28.85 -2.29
N GLU A 771 -2.31 -29.21 -2.73
CA GLU A 771 -1.14 -29.39 -1.87
C GLU A 771 -0.38 -28.08 -1.61
N LEU A 772 -0.09 -27.28 -2.63
CA LEU A 772 0.84 -26.14 -2.57
C LEU A 772 0.17 -24.76 -2.73
N GLY A 773 -1.07 -24.69 -3.22
CA GLY A 773 -1.75 -23.43 -3.57
C GLY A 773 -2.15 -22.53 -2.39
N SER A 774 -2.66 -21.33 -2.71
CA SER A 774 -3.22 -20.41 -1.72
C SER A 774 -4.46 -21.03 -1.02
N ALA A 775 -4.87 -20.47 0.12
CA ALA A 775 -6.12 -20.88 0.77
C ALA A 775 -7.36 -20.78 -0.15
N ARG A 776 -7.36 -19.84 -1.12
CA ARG A 776 -8.42 -19.71 -2.14
C ARG A 776 -8.20 -20.67 -3.31
N GLY A 777 -6.97 -20.84 -3.77
CA GLY A 777 -6.61 -21.85 -4.78
C GLY A 777 -7.03 -23.26 -4.34
N LYS A 778 -6.69 -23.65 -3.11
CA LYS A 778 -7.08 -24.92 -2.48
C LYS A 778 -8.59 -25.13 -2.37
N GLU A 779 -9.34 -24.09 -2.00
CA GLU A 779 -10.82 -24.12 -1.95
C GLU A 779 -11.43 -24.37 -3.33
N ASN A 780 -10.98 -23.63 -4.35
CA ASN A 780 -11.48 -23.75 -5.73
C ASN A 780 -11.04 -25.06 -6.39
N ALA A 781 -9.81 -25.51 -6.17
CA ALA A 781 -9.31 -26.77 -6.71
C ALA A 781 -10.04 -27.98 -6.11
N ALA A 782 -10.24 -28.02 -4.79
CA ALA A 782 -11.05 -29.06 -4.15
C ALA A 782 -12.51 -29.06 -4.66
N ALA A 783 -13.08 -27.88 -4.96
CA ALA A 783 -14.40 -27.78 -5.58
C ALA A 783 -14.44 -28.33 -7.02
N ALA A 784 -13.43 -28.01 -7.85
CA ALA A 784 -13.31 -28.53 -9.22
C ALA A 784 -13.15 -30.06 -9.23
N LEU A 785 -12.23 -30.58 -8.41
CA LEU A 785 -11.98 -32.02 -8.25
C LEU A 785 -13.23 -32.77 -7.76
N LEU A 786 -14.01 -32.17 -6.84
CA LEU A 786 -15.28 -32.75 -6.38
C LEU A 786 -16.29 -32.90 -7.52
N GLN A 787 -16.46 -31.88 -8.38
CA GLN A 787 -17.34 -31.97 -9.55
C GLN A 787 -16.86 -33.02 -10.57
N LEU A 788 -15.56 -33.11 -10.81
CA LEU A 788 -14.96 -34.10 -11.71
C LEU A 788 -15.20 -35.53 -11.21
N CYS A 789 -14.88 -35.82 -9.95
CA CYS A 789 -14.95 -37.17 -9.37
C CYS A 789 -16.39 -37.66 -9.21
N THR A 790 -17.29 -36.82 -8.72
CA THR A 790 -18.71 -37.19 -8.52
C THR A 790 -19.47 -37.47 -9.83
N THR A 791 -18.93 -37.02 -10.97
CA THR A 791 -19.54 -37.20 -12.30
C THR A 791 -18.92 -38.35 -13.09
N SER A 792 -17.61 -38.59 -12.92
CA SER A 792 -16.83 -39.47 -13.79
C SER A 792 -15.90 -40.37 -12.98
N ASN A 793 -16.19 -41.67 -12.98
CA ASN A 793 -15.31 -42.67 -12.36
C ASN A 793 -13.89 -42.64 -12.99
N ARG A 794 -13.76 -42.31 -14.29
CA ARG A 794 -12.44 -42.11 -14.93
C ARG A 794 -11.68 -40.95 -14.28
N HIS A 795 -12.32 -39.80 -14.10
CA HIS A 795 -11.66 -38.66 -13.45
C HIS A 795 -11.39 -38.95 -11.96
N CYS A 796 -12.31 -39.65 -11.28
CA CYS A 796 -12.10 -40.13 -9.92
C CYS A 796 -10.87 -41.05 -9.80
N SER A 797 -10.66 -41.97 -10.77
CA SER A 797 -9.45 -42.81 -10.82
C SER A 797 -8.20 -41.99 -11.06
N MET A 798 -8.22 -41.02 -11.98
CA MET A 798 -7.08 -40.13 -12.25
C MET A 798 -6.70 -39.32 -11.00
N VAL A 799 -7.66 -38.66 -10.33
CA VAL A 799 -7.41 -37.89 -9.10
C VAL A 799 -6.83 -38.75 -7.96
N LEU A 800 -7.16 -40.04 -7.91
CA LEU A 800 -6.57 -40.99 -6.97
C LEU A 800 -5.16 -41.46 -7.40
N GLN A 801 -4.86 -41.51 -8.70
CA GLN A 801 -3.54 -41.82 -9.25
C GLN A 801 -2.54 -40.67 -9.06
N GLU A 802 -2.99 -39.42 -9.23
CA GLU A 802 -2.22 -38.20 -8.89
C GLU A 802 -2.02 -38.00 -7.37
N GLY A 803 -2.36 -38.99 -6.53
CA GLY A 803 -2.02 -38.98 -5.11
C GLY A 803 -2.82 -37.99 -4.24
N ALA A 804 -3.97 -37.47 -4.68
CA ALA A 804 -4.69 -36.37 -4.00
C ALA A 804 -5.13 -36.63 -2.55
N VAL A 805 -5.05 -37.86 -2.03
CA VAL A 805 -5.63 -38.23 -0.72
C VAL A 805 -4.94 -37.54 0.46
N PRO A 806 -3.60 -37.54 0.64
CA PRO A 806 -2.98 -36.83 1.76
C PRO A 806 -3.17 -35.30 1.72
N PRO A 807 -3.03 -34.60 0.57
CA PRO A 807 -3.38 -33.19 0.46
C PRO A 807 -4.82 -32.87 0.84
N LEU A 808 -5.80 -33.69 0.40
CA LEU A 808 -7.21 -33.52 0.78
C LEU A 808 -7.45 -33.81 2.28
N VAL A 809 -6.75 -34.78 2.87
CA VAL A 809 -6.83 -35.04 4.32
C VAL A 809 -6.28 -33.86 5.11
N ALA A 810 -5.12 -33.31 4.73
CA ALA A 810 -4.59 -32.09 5.35
C ALA A 810 -5.56 -30.91 5.20
N LEU A 811 -6.09 -30.66 4.00
CA LEU A 811 -7.05 -29.60 3.74
C LEU A 811 -8.34 -29.75 4.56
N SER A 812 -8.80 -30.99 4.80
CA SER A 812 -9.95 -31.30 5.66
C SER A 812 -9.75 -30.92 7.15
N GLN A 813 -8.50 -30.74 7.58
CA GLN A 813 -8.11 -30.42 8.96
C GLN A 813 -7.70 -28.95 9.13
N SER A 814 -6.96 -28.38 8.18
CA SER A 814 -6.39 -27.03 8.28
C SER A 814 -6.98 -25.97 7.35
N GLY A 815 -7.78 -26.34 6.35
CA GLY A 815 -8.35 -25.41 5.36
C GLY A 815 -9.41 -24.42 5.88
N THR A 816 -9.87 -23.54 4.98
CA THR A 816 -11.07 -22.69 5.19
C THR A 816 -12.30 -23.55 5.47
N ALA A 817 -13.36 -22.98 6.06
CA ALA A 817 -14.59 -23.73 6.33
C ALA A 817 -15.17 -24.41 5.07
N ARG A 818 -15.12 -23.72 3.92
CA ARG A 818 -15.57 -24.26 2.63
C ARG A 818 -14.59 -25.28 2.04
N ALA A 819 -13.28 -25.02 2.10
CA ALA A 819 -12.28 -25.97 1.63
C ALA A 819 -12.35 -27.30 2.42
N LYS A 820 -12.57 -27.21 3.74
CA LYS A 820 -12.86 -28.36 4.60
C LYS A 820 -14.10 -29.12 4.16
N GLU A 821 -15.21 -28.42 3.94
CA GLU A 821 -16.46 -29.01 3.44
C GLU A 821 -16.24 -29.77 2.11
N LYS A 822 -15.58 -29.17 1.12
CA LYS A 822 -15.36 -29.81 -0.19
C LYS A 822 -14.36 -30.97 -0.10
N ALA A 823 -13.28 -30.83 0.68
CA ALA A 823 -12.32 -31.91 0.91
C ALA A 823 -12.97 -33.11 1.63
N GLN A 824 -13.80 -32.87 2.65
CA GLN A 824 -14.53 -33.93 3.35
C GLN A 824 -15.57 -34.62 2.44
N ALA A 825 -16.27 -33.86 1.59
CA ALA A 825 -17.19 -34.41 0.58
C ALA A 825 -16.47 -35.28 -0.47
N LEU A 826 -15.26 -34.89 -0.89
CA LEU A 826 -14.46 -35.66 -1.85
C LEU A 826 -13.88 -36.93 -1.21
N LEU A 827 -13.35 -36.83 0.00
CA LEU A 827 -12.86 -37.98 0.77
C LEU A 827 -13.98 -38.98 1.13
N SER A 828 -15.20 -38.51 1.41
CA SER A 828 -16.34 -39.41 1.64
C SER A 828 -16.81 -40.10 0.36
N HIS A 829 -16.75 -39.42 -0.79
CA HIS A 829 -16.99 -40.03 -2.10
C HIS A 829 -15.96 -41.12 -2.45
N PHE A 830 -14.67 -40.89 -2.20
CA PHE A 830 -13.64 -41.93 -2.38
C PHE A 830 -13.88 -43.15 -1.46
N ARG A 831 -14.35 -42.92 -0.23
CA ARG A 831 -14.74 -44.02 0.68
C ARG A 831 -15.94 -44.79 0.14
N SER A 832 -16.98 -44.13 -0.38
CA SER A 832 -18.17 -44.83 -0.89
C SER A 832 -17.88 -45.62 -2.17
N GLN A 833 -17.07 -45.08 -3.10
CA GLN A 833 -16.56 -45.81 -4.28
C GLN A 833 -15.89 -47.14 -3.88
N ARG A 834 -14.99 -47.11 -2.87
CA ARG A 834 -14.27 -48.30 -2.41
C ARG A 834 -15.17 -49.38 -1.82
N HIS A 835 -16.22 -49.01 -1.08
CA HIS A 835 -17.17 -49.98 -0.53
C HIS A 835 -18.15 -50.52 -1.60
N GLY A 836 -18.53 -49.70 -2.58
CA GLY A 836 -19.40 -50.11 -3.69
C GLY A 836 -18.79 -51.22 -4.56
N ASN A 837 -17.49 -51.16 -4.83
CA ASN A 837 -16.79 -52.19 -5.60
C ASN A 837 -16.55 -53.49 -4.80
N SER A 838 -16.41 -53.43 -3.48
CA SER A 838 -16.25 -54.62 -2.63
C SER A 838 -17.54 -55.44 -2.46
N GLY A 839 -18.70 -54.95 -2.90
CA GLY A 839 -19.99 -55.64 -2.83
C GLY A 839 -20.42 -56.38 -4.10
N ARG A 840 -19.51 -56.62 -5.05
CA ARG A 840 -19.77 -57.28 -6.35
C ARG A 840 -18.70 -58.30 -6.77
N GLY A 841 -17.92 -58.81 -5.82
CA GLY A 841 -17.00 -59.94 -6.01
C GLY A 841 -17.66 -61.26 -5.62
#